data_AF-A0A1N6DNS1-F1
#
_entry.id   AF-A0A1N6DNS1-F1
#
_cell.length_a   1.000
_cell.length_b   1.000
_cell.length_c   1.000
_cell.angle_alpha   90.00
_cell.angle_beta   90.00
_cell.angle_gamma   90.00
#
_symmetry.space_group_name_H-M   'P 1'
#
loop_
_entity.id
_entity.type
_entity.pdbx_description
1 polymer ?
#
loop_
_entity_poly.entity_id
_entity_poly.type
_entity_poly.pdbx_seq_one_letter_code
_entity_poly.pdbx_strand_id
1 'polypeptide(L)'
;MRRLALLSLSLGLFGGWAAAQADEPIATPDGVAFFEQKIRPVLAEHCLKCHGGGPTDKIKGGLRLDSRSAIRKGGDGGPIIVPGDPEASRLIQALRHDDDELKMPPKQPLSDREIADFVTWVKLGVPDPSEALAATPGQPAERSAIDWAKAREFWSFRPITDPAVPEVHDQAWAQNDVDRFLRAKLAAKGLSPAPSASKRTLIRRATFDLTGLPPTPEEVDAFLADESPNAFESVVDRLLASPHYGERWGRHWLDLVRYADTSGCNSDYPVPSAHKYRDYVIDAFNRDTPFDRFVQEQVAGDLLPHQSEAERVEQIVATGYLAIARRFGSHNNEFHLTYEDMIDNLGKTVLGLSISCARCHNHKFDPIPQRDYYAIYGILQSTKYAFPGTEIYQHPKDFVALGTLEEAEALRTHETRLDEVSRQVLKLGVEKKALLALEKTNQAAVLKGRTLLEVRAELGDALDLLKKLENDPPDVEKAFAASEGTPGDAKLQRKGDPKNEGDPVPRGFLQVLGGNRVSEGSPTSGRLELARWLTAKDNPLTARVMVNRIWQHHFGRGIVATPNDFGTRGQPPTHPELLDWLATRFIEEGWSVKAMHRRLMLTRGYQMASVDDPARAKRVIFLYMSGGVSHLDSFDPKPRLVADQGKPKANVPGARPYLPPFWEFQPRGQCGTEISNLFPNLAESADELCLIRSMHGDHNDHFQATLGIHTGSVSVARPSFGSWVSYGLGTVNQNLPSFVVLAPRLPYAGSQVWSADFLPGCHQGTRVLAGAEPIPDLNRRSPSPRIQQAELGLLDRLNQRHQHDRPGEPALAARIRSFETAFGMQQAMPDVLDLTRETKATLSLYGLERGQTQGFAWQCLVARRMVERGVRFVELIDSGSSNNWDSHADMKAHGPMARNVDRPIAGLLRDLKSRGLLDDTLVVWTSEFGRTPTTDGPTGRSHQSSAYSSWLAGAGVKGGLVHGKTDDYGAKVVEDGVHVHDFHATILHLLGFDHERLTYRHAGRDFRLTDVEGRVVEEILA
;
A
#
# COMPACT_ATOMS: atom_id res chain seq x y z
N MET A 1 51.24 -21.61 -57.78
CA MET A 1 52.71 -21.53 -57.81
C MET A 1 53.12 -20.45 -56.81
N ARG A 2 53.55 -20.83 -55.59
CA ARG A 2 54.94 -20.67 -55.09
C ARG A 2 55.57 -19.35 -55.54
N ARG A 3 55.56 -18.32 -54.69
CA ARG A 3 56.47 -18.03 -53.55
C ARG A 3 57.72 -17.25 -54.01
N LEU A 4 57.93 -16.13 -53.29
CA LEU A 4 59.21 -15.49 -52.93
C LEU A 4 59.91 -14.66 -54.04
N ALA A 5 60.51 -13.49 -53.79
CA ALA A 5 60.93 -12.87 -52.53
C ALA A 5 61.34 -11.37 -52.68
N LEU A 6 61.53 -10.73 -51.51
CA LEU A 6 62.59 -9.76 -51.13
C LEU A 6 62.69 -8.39 -51.83
N LEU A 7 62.43 -7.28 -51.11
CA LEU A 7 63.41 -6.58 -50.25
C LEU A 7 62.76 -5.35 -49.55
N SER A 8 63.20 -5.13 -48.33
CA SER A 8 62.73 -4.24 -47.27
C SER A 8 63.47 -2.89 -47.21
N LEU A 9 62.79 -1.78 -46.84
CA LEU A 9 63.22 -0.86 -45.77
C LEU A 9 62.16 0.24 -45.50
N SER A 10 61.52 0.12 -44.32
CA SER A 10 61.02 1.18 -43.42
C SER A 10 60.27 2.40 -43.99
N LEU A 11 58.94 2.29 -44.07
CA LEU A 11 57.98 3.42 -43.98
C LEU A 11 56.86 3.02 -43.01
N GLY A 12 56.65 3.80 -41.95
CA GLY A 12 55.49 3.61 -41.08
C GLY A 12 55.68 4.17 -39.68
N LEU A 13 55.57 5.50 -39.53
CA LEU A 13 55.27 6.18 -38.26
C LEU A 13 54.81 7.61 -38.57
N PHE A 14 53.49 7.83 -38.56
CA PHE A 14 52.77 9.00 -38.04
C PHE A 14 51.27 8.80 -38.37
N GLY A 15 50.65 7.80 -37.72
CA GLY A 15 49.20 7.66 -37.66
C GLY A 15 48.74 8.26 -36.33
N GLY A 16 48.12 9.44 -36.40
CA GLY A 16 47.64 10.17 -35.23
C GLY A 16 46.66 9.36 -34.39
N TRP A 17 46.89 9.35 -33.08
CA TRP A 17 45.88 9.02 -32.09
C TRP A 17 44.72 10.03 -32.21
N ALA A 18 43.67 9.65 -32.93
CA ALA A 18 42.34 10.18 -32.66
C ALA A 18 41.89 9.52 -31.35
N ALA A 19 41.90 10.28 -30.26
CA ALA A 19 41.24 9.87 -29.04
C ALA A 19 39.77 9.60 -29.37
N ALA A 20 39.38 8.33 -29.30
CA ALA A 20 37.99 7.95 -29.28
C ALA A 20 37.36 8.64 -28.07
N GLN A 21 36.54 9.65 -28.34
CA GLN A 21 35.70 10.28 -27.35
C GLN A 21 34.69 9.19 -26.94
N ALA A 22 34.87 8.63 -25.74
CA ALA A 22 33.94 7.66 -25.21
C ALA A 22 32.56 8.32 -25.15
N ASP A 23 31.58 7.75 -25.85
CA ASP A 23 30.18 8.15 -25.75
C ASP A 23 29.75 8.06 -24.27
N GLU A 24 29.33 9.20 -23.71
CA GLU A 24 28.80 9.26 -22.34
C GLU A 24 27.50 8.44 -22.25
N PRO A 25 27.30 7.67 -21.17
CA PRO A 25 26.05 6.95 -20.96
C PRO A 25 24.87 7.93 -20.80
N ILE A 26 23.86 7.79 -21.65
CA ILE A 26 22.58 8.51 -21.56
C ILE A 26 21.90 8.14 -20.23
N ALA A 27 21.47 9.11 -19.42
CA ALA A 27 20.74 8.84 -18.18
C ALA A 27 19.54 7.91 -18.42
N THR A 28 19.54 6.75 -17.76
CA THR A 28 18.41 5.81 -17.78
C THR A 28 17.26 6.34 -16.93
N PRO A 29 15.99 6.00 -17.25
CA PRO A 29 14.83 6.35 -16.41
C PRO A 29 15.01 5.93 -14.94
N ASP A 30 15.64 4.78 -14.71
CA ASP A 30 15.95 4.27 -13.38
C ASP A 30 17.00 5.13 -12.65
N GLY A 31 18.01 5.63 -13.37
CA GLY A 31 19.01 6.56 -12.82
C GLY A 31 18.41 7.91 -12.43
N VAL A 32 17.47 8.42 -13.22
CA VAL A 32 16.73 9.66 -12.90
C VAL A 32 15.81 9.47 -11.70
N ALA A 33 15.11 8.34 -11.63
CA ALA A 33 14.30 7.98 -10.46
C ALA A 33 15.15 7.84 -9.19
N PHE A 34 16.33 7.22 -9.30
CA PHE A 34 17.30 7.09 -8.21
C PHE A 34 17.74 8.47 -7.69
N PHE A 35 18.10 9.40 -8.58
CA PHE A 35 18.46 10.75 -8.19
C PHE A 35 17.33 11.49 -7.47
N GLU A 36 16.10 11.46 -8.00
CA GLU A 36 14.94 12.15 -7.40
C GLU A 36 14.56 11.58 -6.03
N GLN A 37 14.71 10.27 -5.83
CA GLN A 37 14.30 9.61 -4.58
C GLN A 37 15.38 9.59 -3.51
N LYS A 38 16.67 9.48 -3.89
CA LYS A 38 17.77 9.23 -2.95
C LYS A 38 18.72 10.40 -2.80
N ILE A 39 18.96 11.17 -3.87
CA ILE A 39 20.01 12.21 -3.88
C ILE A 39 19.43 13.60 -3.69
N ARG A 40 18.36 13.94 -4.41
CA ARG A 40 17.74 15.29 -4.33
C ARG A 40 17.27 15.66 -2.91
N PRO A 41 16.64 14.78 -2.11
CA PRO A 41 16.25 15.11 -0.75
C PRO A 41 17.45 15.47 0.12
N VAL A 42 18.54 14.69 0.05
CA VAL A 42 19.76 14.89 0.84
C VAL A 42 20.48 16.19 0.43
N LEU A 43 20.56 16.48 -0.88
CA LEU A 43 21.07 17.77 -1.36
C LEU A 43 20.25 18.94 -0.81
N ALA A 44 18.92 18.85 -0.85
CA ALA A 44 18.03 19.90 -0.37
C ALA A 44 18.14 20.14 1.14
N GLU A 45 18.21 19.07 1.92
CA GLU A 45 18.26 19.12 3.38
C GLU A 45 19.62 19.57 3.91
N HIS A 46 20.72 19.03 3.35
CA HIS A 46 22.05 19.19 3.94
C HIS A 46 22.98 20.13 3.15
N CYS A 47 22.77 20.33 1.85
CA CYS A 47 23.75 20.97 0.98
C CYS A 47 23.31 22.33 0.42
N LEU A 48 22.05 22.46 -0.01
CA LEU A 48 21.57 23.65 -0.73
C LEU A 48 21.51 24.93 0.12
N LYS A 49 21.50 24.82 1.46
CA LYS A 49 21.57 25.99 2.34
C LYS A 49 22.87 26.80 2.18
N CYS A 50 23.98 26.16 1.79
CA CYS A 50 25.28 26.83 1.58
C CYS A 50 25.74 26.80 0.11
N HIS A 51 25.13 25.93 -0.71
CA HIS A 51 25.49 25.70 -2.11
C HIS A 51 24.29 25.90 -3.08
N GLY A 52 23.20 26.53 -2.63
CA GLY A 52 22.04 26.91 -3.45
C GLY A 52 22.03 28.39 -3.81
N GLY A 53 21.60 28.73 -5.02
CA GLY A 53 21.68 30.08 -5.59
C GLY A 53 20.51 31.00 -5.24
N GLY A 54 20.35 31.34 -3.96
CA GLY A 54 19.44 32.39 -3.49
C GLY A 54 20.04 33.81 -3.60
N PRO A 55 19.22 34.89 -3.65
CA PRO A 55 19.71 36.27 -3.82
C PRO A 55 20.52 36.83 -2.65
N THR A 56 20.50 36.18 -1.48
CA THR A 56 21.08 36.66 -0.22
C THR A 56 22.13 35.74 0.40
N ASP A 57 22.41 34.58 -0.21
CA ASP A 57 23.27 33.56 0.38
C ASP A 57 24.71 33.65 -0.14
N LYS A 58 25.70 33.75 0.77
CA LYS A 58 27.12 33.62 0.42
C LYS A 58 27.41 32.16 0.05
N ILE A 59 27.50 31.88 -1.26
CA ILE A 59 27.87 30.57 -1.81
C ILE A 59 29.28 30.19 -1.32
N LYS A 60 29.41 29.06 -0.63
CA LYS A 60 30.71 28.62 -0.10
C LYS A 60 31.56 27.93 -1.17
N GLY A 61 32.82 28.34 -1.29
CA GLY A 61 33.82 27.75 -2.18
C GLY A 61 33.46 27.83 -3.67
N GLY A 62 32.64 28.81 -4.07
CA GLY A 62 32.18 28.97 -5.46
C GLY A 62 31.32 27.82 -5.99
N LEU A 63 31.03 26.81 -5.16
CA LEU A 63 30.38 25.57 -5.55
C LEU A 63 28.87 25.70 -5.43
N ARG A 64 28.18 25.39 -6.53
CA ARG A 64 26.72 25.32 -6.59
C ARG A 64 26.26 23.89 -6.86
N LEU A 65 25.29 23.44 -6.08
CA LEU A 65 24.72 22.08 -6.14
C LEU A 65 23.25 22.07 -6.54
N ASP A 66 22.71 23.22 -6.97
CA ASP A 66 21.30 23.41 -7.31
C ASP A 66 21.01 23.26 -8.82
N SER A 67 22.02 23.00 -9.64
CA SER A 67 21.83 22.67 -11.06
C SER A 67 22.96 21.80 -11.61
N ARG A 68 22.65 20.97 -12.63
CA ARG A 68 23.63 20.10 -13.30
C ARG A 68 24.84 20.86 -13.83
N SER A 69 24.63 22.00 -14.48
CA SER A 69 25.71 22.81 -15.05
C SER A 69 26.63 23.34 -13.96
N ALA A 70 26.07 23.69 -12.80
CA ALA A 70 26.85 24.12 -11.64
C ALA A 70 27.64 22.97 -10.99
N ILE A 71 27.00 21.81 -10.81
CA ILE A 71 27.65 20.60 -10.27
C ILE A 71 28.81 20.16 -11.16
N ARG A 72 28.62 20.17 -12.49
CA ARG A 72 29.67 19.84 -13.48
C ARG A 72 30.75 20.91 -13.58
N LYS A 73 30.40 22.20 -13.45
CA LYS A 73 31.38 23.30 -13.43
C LYS A 73 32.31 23.22 -12.21
N GLY A 74 31.82 22.66 -11.10
CA GLY A 74 32.58 22.57 -9.86
C GLY A 74 32.66 23.91 -9.13
N GLY A 75 33.51 23.95 -8.10
CA GLY A 75 33.75 25.15 -7.28
C GLY A 75 35.09 25.81 -7.60
N ASP A 76 35.53 26.71 -6.72
CA ASP A 76 36.82 27.41 -6.84
C ASP A 76 38.03 26.44 -6.87
N GLY A 77 37.84 25.20 -6.40
CA GLY A 77 38.82 24.12 -6.44
C GLY A 77 38.77 23.21 -7.67
N GLY A 78 37.96 23.52 -8.69
CA GLY A 78 37.80 22.70 -9.90
C GLY A 78 36.64 21.68 -9.84
N PRO A 79 36.59 20.71 -10.78
CA PRO A 79 35.53 19.71 -10.84
C PRO A 79 35.43 18.90 -9.55
N ILE A 80 34.20 18.69 -9.08
CA ILE A 80 33.96 17.98 -7.82
C ILE A 80 33.47 16.54 -8.00
N ILE A 81 33.06 16.17 -9.22
CA ILE A 81 32.55 14.84 -9.54
C ILE A 81 33.22 14.34 -10.82
N VAL A 82 33.67 13.09 -10.80
CA VAL A 82 34.12 12.31 -11.96
C VAL A 82 33.05 11.24 -12.22
N PRO A 83 32.21 11.40 -13.26
CA PRO A 83 31.17 10.43 -13.57
C PRO A 83 31.73 9.01 -13.75
N GLY A 84 31.11 8.03 -13.10
CA GLY A 84 31.54 6.63 -13.13
C GLY A 84 32.65 6.29 -12.13
N ASP A 85 33.34 7.28 -11.54
CA ASP A 85 34.46 7.07 -10.62
C ASP A 85 34.26 7.82 -9.27
N PRO A 86 33.62 7.17 -8.28
CA PRO A 86 33.43 7.75 -6.96
C PRO A 86 34.73 8.03 -6.20
N GLU A 87 35.77 7.22 -6.41
CA GLU A 87 37.02 7.36 -5.65
C GLU A 87 37.84 8.56 -6.16
N ALA A 88 37.75 8.87 -7.45
CA ALA A 88 38.29 10.09 -8.04
C ALA A 88 37.41 11.34 -7.82
N SER A 89 36.19 11.19 -7.27
CA SER A 89 35.25 12.30 -7.07
C SER A 89 35.46 13.01 -5.74
N ARG A 90 35.94 14.27 -5.77
CA ARG A 90 36.15 15.09 -4.56
C ARG A 90 34.89 15.27 -3.71
N LEU A 91 33.70 15.22 -4.31
CA LEU A 91 32.43 15.23 -3.58
C LEU A 91 32.32 14.04 -2.63
N ILE A 92 32.69 12.83 -3.07
CA ILE A 92 32.59 11.62 -2.25
C ILE A 92 33.61 11.66 -1.12
N GLN A 93 34.84 12.10 -1.41
CA GLN A 93 35.88 12.34 -0.40
C GLN A 93 35.40 13.35 0.65
N ALA A 94 34.69 14.40 0.21
CA ALA A 94 34.14 15.42 1.08
C ALA A 94 33.04 14.90 2.02
N LEU A 95 32.19 14.01 1.49
CA LEU A 95 31.09 13.40 2.22
C LEU A 95 31.55 12.31 3.19
N ARG A 96 32.62 11.57 2.84
CA ARG A 96 33.29 10.58 3.72
C ARG A 96 34.18 11.20 4.79
N HIS A 97 34.50 12.50 4.66
CA HIS A 97 35.42 13.23 5.54
C HIS A 97 36.85 12.63 5.51
N ASP A 98 37.26 12.09 4.35
CA ASP A 98 38.57 11.45 4.15
C ASP A 98 39.73 12.46 4.12
N ASP A 99 39.43 13.76 3.95
CA ASP A 99 40.37 14.89 3.94
C ASP A 99 40.03 15.85 5.10
N ASP A 100 41.04 16.17 5.92
CA ASP A 100 40.90 17.03 7.10
C ASP A 100 40.51 18.48 6.77
N GLU A 101 40.82 18.96 5.55
CA GLU A 101 40.50 20.30 5.07
C GLU A 101 39.17 20.38 4.30
N LEU A 102 38.53 19.22 4.02
CA LEU A 102 37.43 19.12 3.06
C LEU A 102 36.25 18.29 3.61
N LYS A 103 35.72 18.69 4.78
CA LYS A 103 34.62 17.97 5.46
C LYS A 103 33.25 18.61 5.22
N MET A 104 32.35 17.92 4.51
CA MET A 104 31.00 18.40 4.20
C MET A 104 29.93 17.32 4.45
N PRO A 105 28.78 17.63 5.09
CA PRO A 105 28.46 18.86 5.82
C PRO A 105 29.29 18.98 7.12
N PRO A 106 29.76 20.19 7.50
CA PRO A 106 30.74 20.35 8.59
C PRO A 106 30.14 20.23 10.00
N LYS A 107 28.82 20.33 10.16
CA LYS A 107 28.14 20.29 11.47
C LYS A 107 27.60 18.90 11.81
N GLN A 108 27.22 18.15 10.79
CA GLN A 108 26.61 16.84 10.93
C GLN A 108 27.01 16.03 9.68
N PRO A 109 27.87 15.01 9.84
CA PRO A 109 28.17 14.08 8.76
C PRO A 109 26.89 13.41 8.26
N LEU A 110 26.84 13.09 6.97
CA LEU A 110 25.78 12.25 6.43
C LEU A 110 25.91 10.83 7.00
N SER A 111 24.81 10.09 7.02
CA SER A 111 24.84 8.67 7.37
C SER A 111 25.58 7.85 6.30
N ASP A 112 26.15 6.71 6.69
CA ASP A 112 26.83 5.79 5.76
C ASP A 112 25.94 5.38 4.59
N ARG A 113 24.63 5.29 4.83
CA ARG A 113 23.61 5.00 3.81
C ARG A 113 23.51 6.12 2.77
N GLU A 114 23.42 7.37 3.20
CA GLU A 114 23.33 8.53 2.29
C GLU A 114 24.63 8.67 1.48
N ILE A 115 25.78 8.44 2.11
CA ILE A 115 27.08 8.41 1.41
C ILE A 115 27.10 7.28 0.37
N ALA A 116 26.60 6.09 0.71
CA ALA A 116 26.51 4.97 -0.23
C ALA A 116 25.57 5.27 -1.41
N ASP A 117 24.49 6.02 -1.17
CA ASP A 117 23.59 6.49 -2.23
C ASP A 117 24.32 7.48 -3.16
N PHE A 118 25.09 8.44 -2.64
CA PHE A 118 25.93 9.34 -3.46
C PHE A 118 27.00 8.58 -4.26
N VAL A 119 27.67 7.57 -3.65
CA VAL A 119 28.62 6.71 -4.36
C VAL A 119 27.94 5.98 -5.51
N THR A 120 26.74 5.43 -5.27
CA THR A 120 25.96 4.74 -6.30
C THR A 120 25.55 5.69 -7.41
N TRP A 121 25.10 6.90 -7.08
CA TRP A 121 24.75 7.93 -8.06
C TRP A 121 25.94 8.33 -8.95
N VAL A 122 27.14 8.47 -8.38
CA VAL A 122 28.35 8.74 -9.16
C VAL A 122 28.71 7.55 -10.06
N LYS A 123 28.62 6.30 -9.57
CA LYS A 123 28.84 5.09 -10.39
C LYS A 123 27.89 5.00 -11.57
N LEU A 124 26.65 5.47 -11.41
CA LEU A 124 25.63 5.51 -12.45
C LEU A 124 25.88 6.61 -13.49
N GLY A 125 26.98 7.37 -13.40
CA GLY A 125 27.29 8.45 -14.34
C GLY A 125 26.64 9.79 -13.99
N VAL A 126 26.19 9.95 -12.73
CA VAL A 126 25.57 11.18 -12.23
C VAL A 126 24.26 11.54 -12.97
N PRO A 127 23.32 10.59 -13.13
CA PRO A 127 22.09 10.83 -13.87
C PRO A 127 21.26 11.93 -13.19
N ASP A 128 20.81 12.91 -13.98
CA ASP A 128 20.02 14.06 -13.52
C ASP A 128 18.81 14.23 -14.47
N PRO A 129 17.58 14.49 -13.96
CA PRO A 129 16.37 14.67 -14.76
C PRO A 129 16.45 15.78 -15.81
N SER A 130 17.43 16.69 -15.71
CA SER A 130 17.75 17.67 -16.75
C SER A 130 18.30 17.05 -18.04
N GLU A 131 18.78 15.80 -18.05
CA GLU A 131 19.17 15.07 -19.28
C GLU A 131 17.97 14.63 -20.13
N ALA A 132 16.82 14.34 -19.51
CA ALA A 132 15.58 14.07 -20.25
C ALA A 132 14.97 15.35 -20.88
N LEU A 133 15.54 16.53 -20.60
CA LEU A 133 15.02 17.85 -20.98
C LEU A 133 16.05 18.74 -21.70
N ALA A 134 17.22 18.22 -22.07
CA ALA A 134 18.30 19.02 -22.65
C ALA A 134 18.18 19.17 -24.17
N ALA A 135 17.32 20.09 -24.63
CA ALA A 135 17.51 20.81 -25.89
C ALA A 135 17.56 22.33 -25.63
N THR A 136 18.80 22.83 -25.55
CA THR A 136 19.25 24.24 -25.66
C THR A 136 19.16 25.14 -24.41
N PRO A 137 20.30 25.68 -23.90
CA PRO A 137 20.33 26.67 -22.83
C PRO A 137 20.27 28.11 -23.34
N GLY A 138 19.49 28.96 -22.67
CA GLY A 138 19.73 30.41 -22.67
C GLY A 138 18.61 31.30 -23.21
N GLN A 139 17.33 31.01 -22.94
CA GLN A 139 16.26 32.02 -22.89
C GLN A 139 15.26 31.61 -21.78
N PRO A 140 14.60 32.57 -21.09
CA PRO A 140 13.58 32.24 -20.11
C PRO A 140 12.50 31.41 -20.81
N ALA A 141 12.34 30.15 -20.40
CA ALA A 141 11.33 29.29 -20.98
C ALA A 141 9.93 29.83 -20.62
N GLU A 142 9.35 30.65 -21.50
CA GLU A 142 8.09 30.22 -22.06
C GLU A 142 8.32 28.80 -22.57
N ARG A 143 7.88 27.80 -21.78
CA ARG A 143 7.95 26.40 -22.19
C ARG A 143 7.42 26.34 -23.62
N SER A 144 8.16 25.67 -24.52
CA SER A 144 7.74 25.40 -25.89
C SER A 144 6.23 25.18 -25.93
N ALA A 145 5.53 25.90 -26.81
CA ALA A 145 4.09 25.80 -26.97
C ALA A 145 3.64 24.33 -26.89
N ILE A 146 2.65 24.02 -26.06
CA ILE A 146 2.14 22.66 -25.90
C ILE A 146 1.74 22.16 -27.29
N ASP A 147 2.33 21.04 -27.72
CA ASP A 147 1.89 20.37 -28.94
C ASP A 147 0.54 19.70 -28.66
N TRP A 148 -0.53 20.42 -28.96
CA TRP A 148 -1.89 19.97 -28.71
C TRP A 148 -2.27 18.74 -29.54
N ALA A 149 -1.69 18.56 -30.72
CA ALA A 149 -1.95 17.40 -31.54
C ALA A 149 -1.37 16.16 -30.86
N LYS A 150 -0.08 16.21 -30.49
CA LYS A 150 0.59 15.12 -29.77
C LYS A 150 -0.01 14.86 -28.39
N ALA A 151 -0.38 15.90 -27.66
CA ALA A 151 -1.06 15.78 -26.36
C ALA A 151 -2.35 14.94 -26.47
N ARG A 152 -3.16 15.19 -27.51
CA ARG A 152 -4.43 14.47 -27.75
C ARG A 152 -4.24 13.05 -28.30
N GLU A 153 -3.01 12.64 -28.61
CA GLU A 153 -2.69 11.24 -28.89
C GLU A 153 -2.61 10.38 -27.63
N PHE A 154 -2.52 10.96 -26.43
CA PHE A 154 -2.53 10.17 -25.19
C PHE A 154 -3.91 9.53 -24.97
N TRP A 155 -3.93 8.25 -24.57
CA TRP A 155 -5.13 7.40 -24.64
C TRP A 155 -6.37 8.00 -23.97
N SER A 156 -6.22 8.69 -22.83
CA SER A 156 -7.34 9.25 -22.05
C SER A 156 -7.84 10.59 -22.59
N PHE A 157 -7.05 11.28 -23.42
CA PHE A 157 -7.43 12.54 -24.06
C PHE A 157 -8.02 12.35 -25.46
N ARG A 158 -7.94 11.13 -26.00
CA ARG A 158 -8.64 10.77 -27.22
C ARG A 158 -10.15 10.72 -26.96
N PRO A 159 -10.98 11.15 -27.93
CA PRO A 159 -12.42 10.91 -27.88
C PRO A 159 -12.75 9.45 -27.57
N ILE A 160 -13.87 9.21 -26.89
CA ILE A 160 -14.37 7.86 -26.63
C ILE A 160 -14.73 7.22 -27.99
N THR A 161 -14.29 5.99 -28.18
CA THR A 161 -14.61 5.18 -29.36
C THR A 161 -15.62 4.08 -29.01
N ASP A 162 -16.35 3.57 -30.01
CA ASP A 162 -17.18 2.35 -29.88
C ASP A 162 -16.47 1.18 -30.58
N PRO A 163 -15.53 0.49 -29.89
CA PRO A 163 -14.77 -0.58 -30.50
C PRO A 163 -15.65 -1.80 -30.79
N ALA A 164 -15.32 -2.52 -31.86
CA ALA A 164 -16.00 -3.75 -32.21
C ALA A 164 -15.80 -4.81 -31.12
N VAL A 165 -16.86 -5.57 -30.82
CA VAL A 165 -16.82 -6.64 -29.83
C VAL A 165 -15.96 -7.81 -30.38
N PRO A 166 -14.95 -8.31 -29.63
CA PRO A 166 -14.08 -9.38 -30.11
C PRO A 166 -14.83 -10.67 -30.44
N GLU A 167 -14.44 -11.33 -31.53
CA GLU A 167 -14.89 -12.69 -31.82
C GLU A 167 -14.14 -13.70 -30.93
N VAL A 168 -14.89 -14.63 -30.31
CA VAL A 168 -14.34 -15.68 -29.44
C VAL A 168 -14.85 -17.04 -29.88
N HIS A 169 -13.97 -18.06 -29.90
CA HIS A 169 -14.30 -19.41 -30.37
C HIS A 169 -15.36 -20.12 -29.52
N ASP A 170 -15.40 -19.82 -28.22
CA ASP A 170 -16.35 -20.42 -27.27
C ASP A 170 -17.45 -19.42 -26.91
N GLN A 171 -18.37 -19.21 -27.87
CA GLN A 171 -19.49 -18.29 -27.67
C GLN A 171 -20.47 -18.75 -26.60
N ALA A 172 -20.48 -20.04 -26.25
CA ALA A 172 -21.38 -20.59 -25.25
C ALA A 172 -21.03 -20.14 -23.81
N TRP A 173 -19.76 -19.79 -23.55
CA TRP A 173 -19.36 -19.24 -22.26
C TRP A 173 -19.88 -17.82 -22.05
N ALA A 174 -19.69 -16.93 -23.04
CA ALA A 174 -20.00 -15.51 -22.90
C ALA A 174 -21.51 -15.22 -22.81
N GLN A 175 -21.96 -14.61 -21.70
CA GLN A 175 -23.37 -14.21 -21.53
C GLN A 175 -23.68 -12.84 -22.14
N ASN A 176 -22.67 -11.97 -22.23
CA ASN A 176 -22.79 -10.66 -22.87
C ASN A 176 -21.46 -10.23 -23.51
N ASP A 177 -21.44 -9.04 -24.12
CA ASP A 177 -20.27 -8.55 -24.84
C ASP A 177 -19.07 -8.25 -23.94
N VAL A 178 -19.27 -7.91 -22.66
CA VAL A 178 -18.18 -7.74 -21.69
C VAL A 178 -17.42 -9.05 -21.51
N ASP A 179 -18.14 -10.17 -21.43
CA ASP A 179 -17.52 -11.50 -21.36
C ASP A 179 -16.67 -11.81 -22.59
N ARG A 180 -17.03 -11.32 -23.78
CA ARG A 180 -16.24 -11.52 -25.00
C ARG A 180 -14.90 -10.80 -24.92
N PHE A 181 -14.88 -9.56 -24.44
CA PHE A 181 -13.63 -8.84 -24.16
C PHE A 181 -12.75 -9.56 -23.13
N LEU A 182 -13.35 -10.04 -22.03
CA LEU A 182 -12.63 -10.79 -21.00
C LEU A 182 -12.08 -12.11 -21.54
N ARG A 183 -12.90 -12.87 -22.26
CA ARG A 183 -12.53 -14.17 -22.84
C ARG A 183 -11.41 -14.03 -23.87
N ALA A 184 -11.45 -13.01 -24.71
CA ALA A 184 -10.40 -12.72 -25.69
C ALA A 184 -9.05 -12.49 -25.00
N LYS A 185 -9.02 -11.73 -23.89
CA LYS A 185 -7.78 -11.50 -23.12
C LYS A 185 -7.30 -12.73 -22.36
N LEU A 186 -8.20 -13.53 -21.79
CA LEU A 186 -7.85 -14.81 -21.18
C LEU A 186 -7.24 -15.77 -22.22
N ALA A 187 -7.87 -15.89 -23.40
CA ALA A 187 -7.37 -16.72 -24.50
C ALA A 187 -5.98 -16.28 -24.96
N ALA A 188 -5.77 -14.98 -25.16
CA ALA A 188 -4.48 -14.43 -25.56
C ALA A 188 -3.35 -14.71 -24.53
N LYS A 189 -3.70 -14.96 -23.26
CA LYS A 189 -2.78 -15.33 -22.19
C LYS A 189 -2.70 -16.84 -21.91
N GLY A 190 -3.40 -17.68 -22.68
CA GLY A 190 -3.46 -19.12 -22.43
C GLY A 190 -4.20 -19.51 -21.15
N LEU A 191 -5.03 -18.61 -20.60
CA LEU A 191 -5.79 -18.84 -19.38
C LEU A 191 -7.19 -19.37 -19.68
N SER A 192 -7.65 -20.29 -18.85
CA SER A 192 -9.04 -20.79 -18.87
C SER A 192 -9.88 -20.04 -17.83
N PRO A 193 -11.17 -19.74 -18.11
CA PRO A 193 -12.06 -19.16 -17.12
C PRO A 193 -12.24 -20.09 -15.90
N ALA A 194 -12.39 -19.49 -14.72
CA ALA A 194 -12.78 -20.21 -13.52
C ALA A 194 -14.24 -20.73 -13.63
N PRO A 195 -14.60 -21.80 -12.89
CA PRO A 195 -15.99 -22.24 -12.79
C PRO A 195 -16.89 -21.15 -12.20
N SER A 196 -18.20 -21.26 -12.44
CA SER A 196 -19.18 -20.37 -11.81
C SER A 196 -19.20 -20.52 -10.29
N ALA A 197 -19.38 -19.41 -9.59
CA ALA A 197 -19.56 -19.42 -8.14
C ALA A 197 -20.87 -20.12 -7.76
N SER A 198 -20.90 -20.72 -6.56
CA SER A 198 -22.14 -21.28 -6.02
C SER A 198 -23.20 -20.17 -5.85
N LYS A 199 -24.48 -20.53 -5.97
CA LYS A 199 -25.59 -19.59 -5.70
C LYS A 199 -25.45 -18.90 -4.33
N ARG A 200 -25.05 -19.63 -3.29
CA ARG A 200 -24.82 -19.08 -1.94
C ARG A 200 -23.72 -18.02 -1.94
N THR A 201 -22.65 -18.23 -2.70
CA THR A 201 -21.57 -17.24 -2.88
C THR A 201 -22.07 -16.03 -3.65
N LEU A 202 -22.83 -16.24 -4.74
CA LEU A 202 -23.34 -15.17 -5.60
C LEU A 202 -24.28 -14.21 -4.86
N ILE A 203 -25.27 -14.73 -4.12
CA ILE A 203 -26.19 -13.86 -3.37
C ILE A 203 -25.45 -13.06 -2.30
N ARG A 204 -24.53 -13.69 -1.56
CA ARG A 204 -23.74 -12.99 -0.54
C ARG A 204 -22.92 -11.86 -1.18
N ARG A 205 -22.22 -12.14 -2.29
CA ARG A 205 -21.42 -11.16 -3.02
C ARG A 205 -22.28 -9.99 -3.52
N ALA A 206 -23.37 -10.30 -4.24
CA ALA A 206 -24.26 -9.30 -4.81
C ALA A 206 -24.88 -8.38 -3.76
N THR A 207 -25.32 -8.91 -2.62
CA THR A 207 -25.91 -8.09 -1.54
C THR A 207 -24.85 -7.18 -0.90
N PHE A 208 -23.64 -7.66 -0.63
CA PHE A 208 -22.58 -6.80 -0.10
C PHE A 208 -22.14 -5.72 -1.10
N ASP A 209 -22.08 -6.04 -2.38
CA ASP A 209 -21.66 -5.09 -3.41
C ASP A 209 -22.71 -3.98 -3.61
N LEU A 210 -24.00 -4.35 -3.69
CA LEU A 210 -25.08 -3.41 -4.00
C LEU A 210 -25.65 -2.69 -2.78
N THR A 211 -25.74 -3.32 -1.61
CA THR A 211 -26.37 -2.72 -0.42
C THR A 211 -25.42 -2.62 0.79
N GLY A 212 -24.26 -3.28 0.75
CA GLY A 212 -23.31 -3.29 1.88
C GLY A 212 -23.76 -4.15 3.06
N LEU A 213 -24.90 -4.82 2.96
CA LEU A 213 -25.50 -5.64 4.01
C LEU A 213 -25.41 -7.14 3.65
N PRO A 214 -25.41 -8.07 4.62
CA PRO A 214 -25.57 -9.48 4.33
C PRO A 214 -27.01 -9.80 3.88
N PRO A 215 -27.24 -10.82 3.02
CA PRO A 215 -28.59 -11.29 2.72
C PRO A 215 -29.23 -11.95 3.94
N THR A 216 -30.57 -11.91 4.04
CA THR A 216 -31.28 -12.66 5.09
C THR A 216 -31.29 -14.16 4.79
N PRO A 217 -31.46 -15.04 5.80
CA PRO A 217 -31.60 -16.48 5.55
C PRO A 217 -32.71 -16.83 4.54
N GLU A 218 -33.84 -16.13 4.60
CA GLU A 218 -34.99 -16.36 3.72
C GLU A 218 -34.67 -15.98 2.27
N GLU A 219 -33.94 -14.88 2.06
CA GLU A 219 -33.49 -14.47 0.73
C GLU A 219 -32.51 -15.49 0.12
N VAL A 220 -31.63 -16.05 0.96
CA VAL A 220 -30.71 -17.12 0.55
C VAL A 220 -31.49 -18.36 0.15
N ASP A 221 -32.41 -18.82 0.98
CA ASP A 221 -33.20 -20.03 0.70
C ASP A 221 -34.07 -19.86 -0.55
N ALA A 222 -34.70 -18.69 -0.74
CA ALA A 222 -35.47 -18.37 -1.94
C ALA A 222 -34.62 -18.44 -3.22
N PHE A 223 -33.42 -17.85 -3.21
CA PHE A 223 -32.53 -17.89 -4.39
C PHE A 223 -31.97 -19.30 -4.64
N LEU A 224 -31.67 -20.06 -3.59
CA LEU A 224 -31.22 -21.44 -3.72
C LEU A 224 -32.30 -22.31 -4.39
N ALA A 225 -33.57 -22.13 -4.02
CA ALA A 225 -34.71 -22.86 -4.56
C ALA A 225 -35.15 -22.42 -5.97
N ASP A 226 -34.81 -21.21 -6.41
CA ASP A 226 -35.22 -20.69 -7.72
C ASP A 226 -34.38 -21.25 -8.88
N GLU A 227 -34.90 -22.23 -9.61
CA GLU A 227 -34.23 -22.85 -10.77
C GLU A 227 -34.44 -22.10 -12.09
N SER A 228 -35.08 -20.93 -12.09
CA SER A 228 -35.29 -20.16 -13.30
C SER A 228 -33.97 -19.67 -13.93
N PRO A 229 -33.90 -19.55 -15.27
CA PRO A 229 -32.68 -19.09 -15.95
C PRO A 229 -32.30 -17.64 -15.59
N ASN A 230 -33.26 -16.86 -15.10
CA ASN A 230 -33.10 -15.47 -14.69
C ASN A 230 -33.09 -15.29 -13.16
N ALA A 231 -32.95 -16.35 -12.37
CA ALA A 231 -32.97 -16.28 -10.90
C ALA A 231 -31.98 -15.24 -10.34
N PHE A 232 -30.75 -15.19 -10.87
CA PHE A 232 -29.74 -14.24 -10.41
C PHE A 232 -30.04 -12.81 -10.87
N GLU A 233 -30.62 -12.64 -12.05
CA GLU A 233 -31.09 -11.34 -12.55
C GLU A 233 -32.19 -10.76 -11.65
N SER A 234 -33.14 -11.59 -11.20
CA SER A 234 -34.15 -11.16 -10.22
C SER A 234 -33.55 -10.76 -8.87
N VAL A 235 -32.46 -11.41 -8.43
CA VAL A 235 -31.73 -10.97 -7.23
C VAL A 235 -31.10 -9.60 -7.44
N VAL A 236 -30.41 -9.38 -8.57
CA VAL A 236 -29.77 -8.10 -8.88
C VAL A 236 -30.81 -6.98 -8.99
N ASP A 237 -31.91 -7.20 -9.71
CA ASP A 237 -32.98 -6.21 -9.87
C ASP A 237 -33.63 -5.83 -8.54
N ARG A 238 -33.88 -6.82 -7.67
CA ARG A 238 -34.39 -6.59 -6.32
C ARG A 238 -33.43 -5.75 -5.47
N LEU A 239 -32.13 -6.03 -5.55
CA LEU A 239 -31.11 -5.28 -4.79
C LEU A 239 -30.94 -3.85 -5.32
N LEU A 240 -30.97 -3.66 -6.63
CA LEU A 240 -30.94 -2.33 -7.25
C LEU A 240 -32.19 -1.50 -6.93
N ALA A 241 -33.33 -2.13 -6.67
CA ALA A 241 -34.56 -1.48 -6.22
C ALA A 241 -34.59 -1.20 -4.69
N SER A 242 -33.63 -1.72 -3.92
CA SER A 242 -33.58 -1.53 -2.48
C SER A 242 -33.20 -0.08 -2.11
N PRO A 243 -33.81 0.53 -1.07
CA PRO A 243 -33.36 1.84 -0.58
C PRO A 243 -31.92 1.83 -0.04
N HIS A 244 -31.43 0.66 0.41
CA HIS A 244 -30.05 0.49 0.87
C HIS A 244 -29.02 0.59 -0.25
N TYR A 245 -29.44 0.52 -1.52
CA TYR A 245 -28.56 0.74 -2.66
C TYR A 245 -27.98 2.17 -2.65
N GLY A 246 -28.83 3.17 -2.46
CA GLY A 246 -28.42 4.57 -2.39
C GLY A 246 -27.51 4.85 -1.20
N GLU A 247 -27.73 4.20 -0.05
CA GLU A 247 -26.85 4.31 1.11
C GLU A 247 -25.45 3.77 0.79
N ARG A 248 -25.38 2.60 0.13
CA ARG A 248 -24.12 1.95 -0.24
C ARG A 248 -23.34 2.73 -1.29
N TRP A 249 -23.97 3.07 -2.41
CA TRP A 249 -23.32 3.72 -3.55
C TRP A 249 -23.18 5.24 -3.36
N GLY A 250 -24.12 5.86 -2.65
CA GLY A 250 -23.98 7.24 -2.19
C GLY A 250 -22.78 7.42 -1.27
N ARG A 251 -22.52 6.48 -0.34
CA ARG A 251 -21.31 6.52 0.50
C ARG A 251 -20.02 6.52 -0.33
N HIS A 252 -19.95 5.73 -1.40
CA HIS A 252 -18.78 5.73 -2.29
C HIS A 252 -18.55 7.11 -2.93
N TRP A 253 -19.62 7.82 -3.30
CA TRP A 253 -19.51 9.20 -3.78
C TRP A 253 -19.09 10.17 -2.67
N LEU A 254 -19.73 10.07 -1.50
CA LEU A 254 -19.48 10.91 -0.33
C LEU A 254 -18.02 10.82 0.16
N ASP A 255 -17.41 9.63 0.09
CA ASP A 255 -15.99 9.41 0.36
C ASP A 255 -15.09 10.20 -0.63
N LEU A 256 -15.45 10.21 -1.93
CA LEU A 256 -14.68 10.92 -2.97
C LEU A 256 -14.75 12.43 -2.81
N VAL A 257 -15.92 12.95 -2.46
CA VAL A 257 -16.14 14.40 -2.24
C VAL A 257 -15.80 14.84 -0.82
N ARG A 258 -15.30 13.92 0.02
CA ARG A 258 -14.80 14.18 1.37
C ARG A 258 -15.87 14.77 2.30
N TYR A 259 -17.08 14.24 2.19
CA TYR A 259 -18.22 14.66 3.02
C TYR A 259 -17.93 14.48 4.51
N ALA A 260 -18.35 15.47 5.30
CA ALA A 260 -18.41 15.41 6.76
C ALA A 260 -19.60 16.23 7.26
N ASP A 261 -20.15 15.87 8.43
CA ASP A 261 -21.17 16.68 9.13
C ASP A 261 -20.58 17.92 9.81
N THR A 262 -19.27 18.17 9.64
CA THR A 262 -18.52 19.29 10.22
C THR A 262 -17.70 20.01 9.14
N SER A 263 -17.27 21.24 9.41
CA SER A 263 -16.50 22.07 8.47
C SER A 263 -15.08 21.56 8.18
N GLY A 264 -14.55 20.66 9.02
CA GLY A 264 -13.26 20.00 8.88
C GLY A 264 -12.01 20.91 8.82
N CYS A 265 -10.85 20.26 8.61
CA CYS A 265 -9.51 20.86 8.49
C CYS A 265 -8.97 21.61 9.72
N ASN A 266 -9.39 22.85 9.90
CA ASN A 266 -8.87 23.75 10.94
C ASN A 266 -9.84 23.92 12.11
N SER A 267 -11.09 23.49 11.91
CA SER A 267 -12.20 23.63 12.83
C SER A 267 -13.17 22.46 12.66
N ASP A 268 -13.39 21.68 13.72
CA ASP A 268 -14.39 20.60 13.76
C ASP A 268 -15.75 21.18 14.21
N TYR A 269 -16.21 22.19 13.47
CA TYR A 269 -17.45 22.91 13.80
C TYR A 269 -18.65 22.23 13.13
N PRO A 270 -19.69 21.84 13.88
CA PRO A 270 -20.87 21.18 13.33
C PRO A 270 -21.58 22.02 12.27
N VAL A 271 -22.03 21.37 11.20
CA VAL A 271 -22.85 21.98 10.15
C VAL A 271 -24.22 21.32 10.14
N PRO A 272 -25.21 21.86 10.88
CA PRO A 272 -26.49 21.18 11.10
C PRO A 272 -27.22 20.77 9.82
N SER A 273 -27.08 21.51 8.72
CA SER A 273 -27.74 21.23 7.44
C SER A 273 -26.89 20.46 6.42
N ALA A 274 -25.66 20.03 6.77
CA ALA A 274 -24.81 19.26 5.85
C ALA A 274 -25.46 17.94 5.42
N HIS A 275 -26.20 17.29 6.32
CA HIS A 275 -26.93 16.03 6.05
C HIS A 275 -27.88 16.12 4.85
N LYS A 276 -28.41 17.31 4.52
CA LYS A 276 -29.28 17.48 3.36
C LYS A 276 -28.59 17.09 2.06
N TYR A 277 -27.30 17.43 1.92
CA TYR A 277 -26.51 17.04 0.74
C TYR A 277 -26.23 15.53 0.72
N ARG A 278 -25.92 14.93 1.88
CA ARG A 278 -25.79 13.47 2.01
C ARG A 278 -27.06 12.76 1.56
N ASP A 279 -28.20 13.21 2.06
CA ASP A 279 -29.50 12.62 1.77
C ASP A 279 -29.86 12.80 0.29
N TYR A 280 -29.58 13.98 -0.30
CA TYR A 280 -29.68 14.18 -1.75
C TYR A 280 -28.84 13.17 -2.54
N VAL A 281 -27.58 12.93 -2.15
CA VAL A 281 -26.73 11.95 -2.84
C VAL A 281 -27.34 10.54 -2.77
N ILE A 282 -27.73 10.10 -1.57
CA ILE A 282 -28.37 8.78 -1.37
C ILE A 282 -29.61 8.64 -2.25
N ASP A 283 -30.45 9.67 -2.24
CA ASP A 283 -31.69 9.72 -2.99
C ASP A 283 -31.47 9.74 -4.50
N ALA A 284 -30.48 10.49 -5.00
CA ALA A 284 -30.13 10.55 -6.42
C ALA A 284 -29.67 9.18 -6.94
N PHE A 285 -28.85 8.45 -6.17
CA PHE A 285 -28.50 7.07 -6.52
C PHE A 285 -29.72 6.14 -6.47
N ASN A 286 -30.60 6.28 -5.47
CA ASN A 286 -31.83 5.48 -5.39
C ASN A 286 -32.80 5.73 -6.54
N ARG A 287 -32.95 6.97 -6.99
CA ARG A 287 -33.74 7.33 -8.19
C ARG A 287 -33.06 6.96 -9.50
N ASP A 288 -31.77 6.61 -9.45
CA ASP A 288 -30.92 6.42 -10.63
C ASP A 288 -30.90 7.68 -11.50
N THR A 289 -30.75 8.84 -10.85
CA THR A 289 -30.57 10.11 -11.54
C THR A 289 -29.41 9.97 -12.54
N PRO A 290 -29.60 10.30 -13.83
CA PRO A 290 -28.54 10.24 -14.83
C PRO A 290 -27.25 10.88 -14.32
N PHE A 291 -26.12 10.18 -14.41
CA PHE A 291 -24.88 10.63 -13.78
C PHE A 291 -24.38 11.99 -14.32
N ASP A 292 -24.63 12.29 -15.60
CA ASP A 292 -24.41 13.62 -16.16
C ASP A 292 -25.24 14.69 -15.46
N ARG A 293 -26.54 14.42 -15.26
CA ARG A 293 -27.44 15.32 -14.53
C ARG A 293 -27.01 15.49 -13.08
N PHE A 294 -26.64 14.41 -12.39
CA PHE A 294 -26.15 14.42 -11.01
C PHE A 294 -24.88 15.28 -10.85
N VAL A 295 -23.94 15.24 -11.80
CA VAL A 295 -22.76 16.10 -11.80
C VAL A 295 -23.14 17.56 -12.11
N GLN A 296 -24.08 17.79 -13.04
CA GLN A 296 -24.55 19.15 -13.35
C GLN A 296 -25.23 19.83 -12.17
N GLU A 297 -26.08 19.12 -11.44
CA GLU A 297 -26.78 19.61 -10.25
C GLU A 297 -25.78 19.97 -9.14
N GLN A 298 -24.73 19.18 -8.96
CA GLN A 298 -23.69 19.48 -7.98
C GLN A 298 -22.86 20.72 -8.28
N VAL A 299 -22.60 21.00 -9.55
CA VAL A 299 -21.77 22.15 -9.95
C VAL A 299 -22.62 23.42 -10.14
N ALA A 300 -23.86 23.29 -10.61
CA ALA A 300 -24.66 24.43 -11.07
C ALA A 300 -26.17 24.26 -10.80
N GLY A 301 -26.57 23.44 -9.82
CA GLY A 301 -27.98 23.17 -9.55
C GLY A 301 -28.84 24.41 -9.31
N ASP A 302 -28.34 25.40 -8.57
CA ASP A 302 -29.01 26.69 -8.36
C ASP A 302 -29.25 27.50 -9.65
N LEU A 303 -28.58 27.15 -10.75
CA LEU A 303 -28.66 27.80 -12.06
C LEU A 303 -29.43 26.96 -13.10
N LEU A 304 -29.85 25.75 -12.75
CA LEU A 304 -30.57 24.87 -13.65
C LEU A 304 -32.05 25.28 -13.72
N PRO A 305 -32.70 25.07 -14.88
CA PRO A 305 -34.15 25.21 -14.95
C PRO A 305 -34.81 24.12 -14.09
N HIS A 306 -35.92 24.49 -13.45
CA HIS A 306 -36.73 23.60 -12.61
C HIS A 306 -38.20 23.64 -13.03
N GLN A 307 -38.92 22.54 -12.86
CA GLN A 307 -40.34 22.42 -13.18
C GLN A 307 -41.23 22.51 -11.92
N SER A 308 -40.65 22.34 -10.73
CA SER A 308 -41.36 22.43 -9.47
C SER A 308 -40.50 23.03 -8.36
N GLU A 309 -41.13 23.54 -7.30
CA GLU A 309 -40.44 24.03 -6.11
C GLU A 309 -39.59 22.94 -5.44
N ALA A 310 -40.09 21.70 -5.40
CA ALA A 310 -39.36 20.57 -4.86
C ALA A 310 -38.07 20.30 -5.65
N GLU A 311 -38.15 20.35 -6.98
CA GLU A 311 -36.98 20.22 -7.85
C GLU A 311 -36.00 21.37 -7.66
N ARG A 312 -36.47 22.62 -7.50
CA ARG A 312 -35.58 23.75 -7.16
C ARG A 312 -34.80 23.47 -5.87
N VAL A 313 -35.49 23.06 -4.81
CA VAL A 313 -34.88 22.79 -3.51
C VAL A 313 -33.83 21.68 -3.63
N GLU A 314 -34.15 20.60 -4.35
CA GLU A 314 -33.22 19.50 -4.60
C GLU A 314 -31.97 19.96 -5.36
N GLN A 315 -32.16 20.73 -6.44
CA GLN A 315 -31.06 21.29 -7.24
C GLN A 315 -30.19 22.26 -6.41
N ILE A 316 -30.77 23.07 -5.53
CA ILE A 316 -30.00 23.92 -4.60
C ILE A 316 -29.18 23.07 -3.64
N VAL A 317 -29.81 22.07 -3.00
CA VAL A 317 -29.14 21.17 -2.05
C VAL A 317 -27.99 20.41 -2.70
N ALA A 318 -28.11 20.04 -3.98
CA ALA A 318 -27.05 19.37 -4.74
C ALA A 318 -25.75 20.18 -4.79
N THR A 319 -25.83 21.52 -4.85
CA THR A 319 -24.65 22.41 -4.79
C THR A 319 -23.93 22.39 -3.45
N GLY A 320 -24.46 21.65 -2.46
CA GLY A 320 -23.75 21.24 -1.26
C GLY A 320 -22.38 20.63 -1.56
N TYR A 321 -22.20 19.98 -2.73
CA TYR A 321 -20.88 19.55 -3.23
C TYR A 321 -19.82 20.67 -3.20
N LEU A 322 -20.19 21.87 -3.64
CA LEU A 322 -19.29 23.03 -3.62
C LEU A 322 -19.16 23.62 -2.21
N ALA A 323 -20.23 23.56 -1.42
CA ALA A 323 -20.25 24.09 -0.07
C ALA A 323 -19.33 23.29 0.88
N ILE A 324 -19.30 21.96 0.77
CA ILE A 324 -18.47 21.07 1.62
C ILE A 324 -16.97 21.12 1.30
N ALA A 325 -16.55 21.87 0.27
CA ALA A 325 -15.14 22.07 -0.02
C ALA A 325 -14.38 22.58 1.21
N ARG A 326 -13.14 22.14 1.36
CA ARG A 326 -12.35 22.38 2.57
C ARG A 326 -12.24 23.89 2.87
N ARG A 327 -12.51 24.27 4.12
CA ARG A 327 -12.43 25.66 4.58
C ARG A 327 -11.09 25.93 5.27
N PHE A 328 -10.50 27.08 4.93
CA PHE A 328 -9.21 27.53 5.44
C PHE A 328 -9.33 28.89 6.13
N GLY A 329 -8.57 29.07 7.22
CA GLY A 329 -8.61 30.23 8.09
C GLY A 329 -9.84 30.32 9.01
N SER A 330 -9.68 30.91 10.19
CA SER A 330 -10.76 31.03 11.20
C SER A 330 -11.81 32.11 10.87
N HIS A 331 -11.49 33.03 9.95
CA HIS A 331 -12.28 34.22 9.64
C HIS A 331 -12.68 34.30 8.15
N ASN A 332 -12.67 33.17 7.44
CA ASN A 332 -13.11 33.10 6.04
C ASN A 332 -12.29 33.99 5.07
N ASN A 333 -10.99 34.13 5.29
CA ASN A 333 -10.11 35.03 4.55
C ASN A 333 -9.16 34.32 3.56
N GLU A 334 -9.16 32.99 3.51
CA GLU A 334 -8.24 32.18 2.70
C GLU A 334 -8.96 31.40 1.58
N PHE A 335 -10.02 31.98 1.01
CA PHE A 335 -10.84 31.36 -0.06
C PHE A 335 -10.06 30.86 -1.28
N HIS A 336 -8.88 31.41 -1.56
CA HIS A 336 -8.02 30.91 -2.62
C HIS A 336 -7.67 29.42 -2.45
N LEU A 337 -7.51 28.94 -1.21
CA LEU A 337 -7.26 27.54 -0.89
C LEU A 337 -8.53 26.68 -1.02
N THR A 338 -9.71 27.27 -0.79
CA THR A 338 -11.00 26.59 -1.05
C THR A 338 -11.16 26.29 -2.54
N TYR A 339 -10.87 27.25 -3.41
CA TYR A 339 -10.97 27.05 -4.86
C TYR A 339 -9.94 26.04 -5.36
N GLU A 340 -8.74 26.05 -4.79
CA GLU A 340 -7.71 25.03 -5.03
C GLU A 340 -8.20 23.62 -4.69
N ASP A 341 -8.79 23.45 -3.51
CA ASP A 341 -9.34 22.16 -3.05
C ASP A 341 -10.44 21.65 -3.98
N MET A 342 -11.31 22.55 -4.44
CA MET A 342 -12.37 22.21 -5.40
C MET A 342 -11.84 21.83 -6.77
N ILE A 343 -10.85 22.55 -7.31
CA ILE A 343 -10.21 22.19 -8.59
C ILE A 343 -9.54 20.82 -8.47
N ASP A 344 -8.88 20.55 -7.34
CA ASP A 344 -8.26 19.26 -7.06
C ASP A 344 -9.31 18.13 -6.98
N ASN A 345 -10.40 18.34 -6.23
CA ASN A 345 -11.46 17.35 -6.06
C ASN A 345 -12.18 17.10 -7.39
N LEU A 346 -12.65 18.14 -8.06
CA LEU A 346 -13.33 18.05 -9.36
C LEU A 346 -12.45 17.34 -10.39
N GLY A 347 -11.17 17.74 -10.47
CA GLY A 347 -10.19 17.13 -11.35
C GLY A 347 -10.06 15.63 -11.13
N LYS A 348 -9.86 15.19 -9.88
CA LYS A 348 -9.65 13.76 -9.55
C LYS A 348 -10.93 12.92 -9.60
N THR A 349 -12.04 13.48 -9.13
CA THR A 349 -13.31 12.75 -8.98
C THR A 349 -14.03 12.59 -10.31
N VAL A 350 -14.11 13.67 -11.10
CA VAL A 350 -14.91 13.72 -12.34
C VAL A 350 -14.06 13.50 -13.59
N LEU A 351 -12.83 14.01 -13.64
CA LEU A 351 -11.95 13.90 -14.82
C LEU A 351 -10.80 12.89 -14.63
N GLY A 352 -10.53 12.43 -13.41
CA GLY A 352 -9.37 11.59 -13.13
C GLY A 352 -8.03 12.29 -13.39
N LEU A 353 -7.92 13.60 -13.19
CA LEU A 353 -6.69 14.37 -13.45
C LEU A 353 -6.21 15.16 -12.23
N SER A 354 -4.88 15.26 -12.05
CA SER A 354 -4.25 16.08 -11.02
C SER A 354 -4.07 17.55 -11.44
N ILE A 355 -5.17 18.26 -11.66
CA ILE A 355 -5.15 19.65 -12.18
C ILE A 355 -4.39 20.61 -11.24
N SER A 356 -4.44 20.38 -9.92
CA SER A 356 -3.86 21.26 -8.89
C SER A 356 -2.35 21.48 -9.02
N CYS A 357 -1.60 20.56 -9.62
CA CYS A 357 -0.17 20.77 -9.89
C CYS A 357 0.11 21.93 -10.87
N ALA A 358 -0.90 22.37 -11.63
CA ALA A 358 -0.79 23.52 -12.53
C ALA A 358 -0.89 24.88 -11.82
N ARG A 359 -1.15 24.93 -10.49
CA ARG A 359 -1.30 26.17 -9.71
C ARG A 359 -0.09 27.08 -9.79
N CYS A 360 1.11 26.52 -9.59
CA CYS A 360 2.35 27.29 -9.42
C CYS A 360 3.12 27.45 -10.73
N HIS A 361 2.97 26.49 -11.65
CA HIS A 361 3.62 26.44 -12.95
C HIS A 361 2.76 25.57 -13.88
N ASN A 362 2.98 25.61 -15.21
CA ASN A 362 2.37 24.62 -16.11
C ASN A 362 2.58 23.21 -15.56
N HIS A 363 1.58 22.34 -15.65
CA HIS A 363 1.64 20.99 -15.10
C HIS A 363 2.92 20.27 -15.57
N LYS A 364 3.56 19.51 -14.67
CA LYS A 364 4.92 18.97 -14.92
C LYS A 364 4.93 17.88 -16.00
N PHE A 365 3.85 17.12 -16.11
CA PHE A 365 3.76 15.94 -16.98
C PHE A 365 2.60 16.06 -17.98
N ASP A 366 1.38 16.25 -17.47
CA ASP A 366 0.21 16.46 -18.31
C ASP A 366 0.17 17.82 -19.04
N PRO A 367 -0.48 17.89 -20.21
CA PRO A 367 -0.58 19.09 -21.06
C PRO A 367 -1.59 20.12 -20.51
N ILE A 368 -1.45 20.48 -19.23
CA ILE A 368 -2.32 21.44 -18.54
C ILE A 368 -1.49 22.69 -18.23
N PRO A 369 -1.65 23.79 -18.98
CA PRO A 369 -0.98 25.04 -18.68
C PRO A 369 -1.55 25.67 -17.40
N GLN A 370 -0.74 26.50 -16.74
CA GLN A 370 -1.16 27.24 -15.54
C GLN A 370 -2.36 28.14 -15.84
N ARG A 371 -2.49 28.66 -17.07
CA ARG A 371 -3.65 29.46 -17.47
C ARG A 371 -4.96 28.66 -17.44
N ASP A 372 -4.95 27.36 -17.76
CA ASP A 372 -6.18 26.55 -17.69
C ASP A 372 -6.64 26.36 -16.24
N TYR A 373 -5.68 26.21 -15.32
CA TYR A 373 -5.96 26.19 -13.88
C TYR A 373 -6.63 27.50 -13.43
N TYR A 374 -6.08 28.65 -13.79
CA TYR A 374 -6.67 29.95 -13.41
C TYR A 374 -7.97 30.28 -14.16
N ALA A 375 -8.19 29.69 -15.34
CA ALA A 375 -9.45 29.82 -16.06
C ALA A 375 -10.60 29.14 -15.30
N ILE A 376 -10.38 27.94 -14.75
CA ILE A 376 -11.35 27.26 -13.87
C ILE A 376 -11.43 27.97 -12.51
N TYR A 377 -10.30 28.44 -11.97
CA TYR A 377 -10.27 29.22 -10.74
C TYR A 377 -11.18 30.45 -10.81
N GLY A 378 -11.20 31.18 -11.93
CA GLY A 378 -12.08 32.34 -12.09
C GLY A 378 -13.57 31.98 -12.01
N ILE A 379 -13.96 30.79 -12.49
CA ILE A 379 -15.35 30.29 -12.38
C ILE A 379 -15.69 30.05 -10.91
N LEU A 380 -14.82 29.37 -10.17
CA LEU A 380 -15.04 29.07 -8.75
C LEU A 380 -14.92 30.31 -7.86
N GLN A 381 -14.05 31.26 -8.18
CA GLN A 381 -13.96 32.56 -7.53
C GLN A 381 -15.24 33.39 -7.72
N SER A 382 -15.96 33.17 -8.82
CA SER A 382 -17.23 33.83 -9.13
C SER A 382 -18.44 33.16 -8.45
N THR A 383 -18.21 32.31 -7.44
CA THR A 383 -19.25 31.57 -6.71
C THR A 383 -19.33 32.07 -5.27
N LYS A 384 -20.55 32.20 -4.73
CA LYS A 384 -20.80 32.54 -3.33
C LYS A 384 -20.94 31.26 -2.52
N TYR A 385 -20.07 31.08 -1.53
CA TYR A 385 -20.00 29.87 -0.70
C TYR A 385 -20.55 30.11 0.68
N ALA A 386 -21.38 29.17 1.18
CA ALA A 386 -21.77 29.16 2.57
C ALA A 386 -20.54 29.03 3.49
N PHE A 387 -20.53 29.83 4.56
CA PHE A 387 -19.52 29.78 5.60
C PHE A 387 -20.15 29.19 6.88
N PRO A 388 -19.74 28.00 7.31
CA PRO A 388 -20.42 27.28 8.39
C PRO A 388 -20.12 27.84 9.80
N GLY A 389 -19.13 28.72 9.95
CA GLY A 389 -18.57 29.08 11.26
C GLY A 389 -17.32 28.27 11.60
N THR A 390 -16.68 28.65 12.70
CA THR A 390 -15.55 27.96 13.35
C THR A 390 -15.71 28.04 14.86
N GLU A 391 -14.91 27.32 15.64
CA GLU A 391 -14.96 27.39 17.11
C GLU A 391 -14.69 28.81 17.64
N ILE A 392 -13.87 29.58 16.92
CA ILE A 392 -13.50 30.96 17.26
C ILE A 392 -14.55 31.96 16.74
N TYR A 393 -15.13 31.69 15.57
CA TYR A 393 -16.10 32.56 14.92
C TYR A 393 -17.37 31.77 14.57
N GLN A 394 -18.26 31.66 15.55
CA GLN A 394 -19.47 30.81 15.54
C GLN A 394 -20.67 31.49 14.86
N HIS A 395 -20.42 32.21 13.76
CA HIS A 395 -21.44 32.94 13.03
C HIS A 395 -21.54 32.38 11.59
N PRO A 396 -22.40 31.37 11.37
CA PRO A 396 -22.66 30.86 10.04
C PRO A 396 -23.30 31.95 9.18
N LYS A 397 -22.95 32.00 7.89
CA LYS A 397 -23.51 32.97 6.94
C LYS A 397 -23.50 32.43 5.52
N ASP A 398 -24.25 33.10 4.64
CA ASP A 398 -24.30 32.81 3.21
C ASP A 398 -24.89 31.42 2.90
N PHE A 399 -25.72 30.89 3.81
CA PHE A 399 -26.49 29.67 3.55
C PHE A 399 -27.65 30.00 2.60
N VAL A 400 -28.01 29.05 1.74
CA VAL A 400 -29.03 29.29 0.71
C VAL A 400 -30.41 28.96 1.27
N ALA A 401 -31.35 29.90 1.16
CA ALA A 401 -32.74 29.68 1.55
C ALA A 401 -33.42 28.64 0.65
N LEU A 402 -34.17 27.72 1.25
CA LEU A 402 -34.96 26.70 0.56
C LEU A 402 -36.44 27.10 0.42
N GLY A 403 -36.88 28.11 1.17
CA GLY A 403 -38.24 28.65 1.15
C GLY A 403 -38.61 29.39 -0.14
N THR A 404 -39.74 30.08 -0.09
CA THR A 404 -40.25 30.96 -1.15
C THR A 404 -39.27 32.09 -1.48
N LEU A 405 -39.44 32.71 -2.65
CA LEU A 405 -38.63 33.87 -3.05
C LEU A 405 -38.71 35.03 -2.04
N GLU A 406 -39.85 35.19 -1.37
CA GLU A 406 -40.07 36.21 -0.34
C GLU A 406 -39.26 35.91 0.93
N GLU A 407 -39.28 34.66 1.40
CA GLU A 407 -38.47 34.20 2.54
C GLU A 407 -36.96 34.33 2.24
N ALA A 408 -36.55 34.00 1.01
CA ALA A 408 -35.18 34.18 0.56
C ALA A 408 -34.76 35.67 0.54
N GLU A 409 -35.65 36.58 0.16
CA GLU A 409 -35.39 38.03 0.17
C GLU A 409 -35.33 38.59 1.61
N ALA A 410 -36.21 38.11 2.50
CA ALA A 410 -36.16 38.46 3.91
C ALA A 410 -34.83 38.04 4.56
N LEU A 411 -34.36 36.82 4.25
CA LEU A 411 -33.05 36.33 4.70
C LEU A 411 -31.92 37.19 4.14
N ARG A 412 -31.90 37.48 2.83
CA ARG A 412 -30.89 38.33 2.18
C ARG A 412 -30.82 39.71 2.81
N THR A 413 -31.98 40.32 3.08
CA THR A 413 -32.08 41.64 3.72
C THR A 413 -31.48 41.62 5.12
N HIS A 414 -31.82 40.58 5.90
CA HIS A 414 -31.28 40.40 7.24
C HIS A 414 -29.77 40.19 7.23
N GLU A 415 -29.26 39.28 6.38
CA GLU A 415 -27.82 39.02 6.24
C GLU A 415 -27.06 40.27 5.81
N THR A 416 -27.58 41.04 4.85
CA THR A 416 -26.98 42.30 4.40
C THR A 416 -26.85 43.29 5.55
N ARG A 417 -27.89 43.40 6.39
CA ARG A 417 -27.88 44.27 7.56
C ARG A 417 -26.88 43.79 8.62
N LEU A 418 -26.81 42.48 8.86
CA LEU A 418 -25.85 41.88 9.79
C LEU A 418 -24.40 42.11 9.34
N ASP A 419 -24.14 42.00 8.03
CA ASP A 419 -22.83 42.24 7.41
C ASP A 419 -22.42 43.72 7.49
N GLU A 420 -23.37 44.65 7.27
CA GLU A 420 -23.15 46.10 7.41
C GLU A 420 -22.74 46.46 8.85
N VAL A 421 -23.50 45.98 9.84
CA VAL A 421 -23.23 46.21 11.26
C VAL A 421 -21.92 45.54 11.69
N SER A 422 -21.65 44.31 11.23
CA SER A 422 -20.37 43.62 11.48
C SER A 422 -19.16 44.43 10.98
N ARG A 423 -19.24 45.00 9.76
CA ARG A 423 -18.18 45.87 9.22
C ARG A 423 -18.03 47.15 10.04
N GLN A 424 -19.14 47.72 10.51
CA GLN A 424 -19.12 48.89 11.38
C GLN A 424 -18.41 48.59 12.70
N VAL A 425 -18.71 47.47 13.35
CA VAL A 425 -18.03 47.00 14.57
C VAL A 425 -16.53 46.85 14.36
N LEU A 426 -16.10 46.20 13.27
CA LEU A 426 -14.67 46.04 12.95
C LEU A 426 -13.98 47.39 12.75
N LYS A 427 -14.59 48.29 11.98
CA LYS A 427 -14.06 49.64 11.72
C LYS A 427 -13.90 50.44 13.01
N LEU A 428 -14.93 50.46 13.85
CA LEU A 428 -14.91 51.15 15.14
C LEU A 428 -13.91 50.51 16.12
N GLY A 429 -13.75 49.18 16.07
CA GLY A 429 -12.74 48.47 16.86
C GLY A 429 -11.30 48.86 16.51
N VAL A 430 -10.99 48.99 15.21
CA VAL A 430 -9.68 49.49 14.73
C VAL A 430 -9.47 50.95 15.14
N GLU A 431 -10.49 51.79 14.97
CA GLU A 431 -10.46 53.21 15.35
C GLU A 431 -10.24 53.39 16.86
N LYS A 432 -10.95 52.61 17.69
CA LYS A 432 -10.75 52.54 19.15
C LYS A 432 -9.31 52.15 19.50
N LYS A 433 -8.74 51.15 18.84
CA LYS A 433 -7.36 50.69 19.09
C LYS A 433 -6.34 51.78 18.73
N ALA A 434 -6.55 52.51 17.64
CA ALA A 434 -5.70 53.64 17.25
C ALA A 434 -5.80 54.81 18.24
N LEU A 435 -7.02 55.17 18.67
CA LEU A 435 -7.26 56.21 19.68
C LEU A 435 -6.65 55.86 21.05
N LEU A 436 -6.76 54.60 21.49
CA LEU A 436 -6.11 54.11 22.71
C LEU A 436 -4.57 54.19 22.64
N ALA A 437 -3.99 54.00 21.44
CA ALA A 437 -2.54 54.15 21.26
C ALA A 437 -2.11 55.62 21.35
N LEU A 438 -2.91 56.55 20.80
CA LEU A 438 -2.65 57.99 20.89
C LEU A 438 -2.77 58.53 22.32
N GLU A 439 -3.78 58.06 23.07
CA GLU A 439 -3.98 58.40 24.49
C GLU A 439 -2.77 57.99 25.34
N LYS A 440 -2.17 56.82 25.08
CA LYS A 440 -0.94 56.36 25.75
C LYS A 440 0.29 57.24 25.46
N THR A 441 0.29 57.98 24.35
CA THR A 441 1.39 58.87 23.96
C THR A 441 1.20 60.33 24.40
N ASN A 442 0.17 60.61 25.23
CA ASN A 442 -0.16 61.95 25.75
C ASN A 442 -0.44 63.01 24.66
N GLN A 443 -0.76 62.56 23.44
CA GLN A 443 -1.33 63.40 22.40
C GLN A 443 -2.84 63.47 22.64
N ALA A 444 -3.46 64.65 22.53
CA ALA A 444 -4.91 64.80 22.69
C ALA A 444 -5.62 63.75 21.79
N ALA A 445 -6.34 62.81 22.41
CA ALA A 445 -6.85 61.59 21.76
C ALA A 445 -8.03 61.88 20.82
N VAL A 446 -7.75 62.60 19.74
CA VAL A 446 -8.68 62.94 18.66
C VAL A 446 -8.10 62.40 17.36
N LEU A 447 -8.79 61.42 16.77
CA LEU A 447 -8.45 60.83 15.49
C LEU A 447 -9.58 61.16 14.53
N LYS A 448 -9.29 61.83 13.41
CA LYS A 448 -10.30 62.27 12.42
C LYS A 448 -11.47 63.08 13.01
N GLY A 449 -11.20 63.90 14.03
CA GLY A 449 -12.21 64.77 14.67
C GLY A 449 -13.12 64.07 15.68
N ARG A 450 -12.85 62.81 16.04
CA ARG A 450 -13.65 62.01 16.98
C ARG A 450 -12.84 61.64 18.22
N THR A 451 -13.50 61.62 19.37
CA THR A 451 -12.92 61.26 20.68
C THR A 451 -13.03 59.76 20.96
N LEU A 452 -12.18 59.26 21.86
CA LEU A 452 -12.26 57.87 22.32
C LEU A 452 -13.62 57.52 22.97
N LEU A 453 -14.27 58.48 23.64
CA LEU A 453 -15.55 58.26 24.30
C LEU A 453 -16.67 58.05 23.26
N GLU A 454 -16.71 58.88 22.20
CA GLU A 454 -17.67 58.76 21.10
C GLU A 454 -17.53 57.43 20.36
N VAL A 455 -16.30 57.04 20.02
CA VAL A 455 -16.02 55.76 19.33
C VAL A 455 -16.38 54.56 20.22
N ARG A 456 -16.20 54.65 21.54
CA ARG A 456 -16.62 53.59 22.47
C ARG A 456 -18.14 53.45 22.55
N ALA A 457 -18.87 54.56 22.58
CA ALA A 457 -20.33 54.55 22.61
C ALA A 457 -20.90 53.92 21.33
N GLU A 458 -20.47 54.39 20.16
CA GLU A 458 -20.93 53.83 18.89
C GLU A 458 -20.53 52.36 18.70
N LEU A 459 -19.36 51.95 19.20
CA LEU A 459 -18.97 50.54 19.18
C LEU A 459 -19.90 49.71 20.08
N GLY A 460 -20.30 50.24 21.22
CA GLY A 460 -21.29 49.60 22.11
C GLY A 460 -22.63 49.42 21.41
N ASP A 461 -23.18 50.49 20.82
CA ASP A 461 -24.45 50.44 20.10
C ASP A 461 -24.42 49.46 18.91
N ALA A 462 -23.32 49.47 18.15
CA ALA A 462 -23.12 48.56 17.03
C ALA A 462 -23.00 47.09 17.49
N LEU A 463 -22.34 46.82 18.63
CA LEU A 463 -22.26 45.48 19.21
C LEU A 463 -23.64 45.01 19.72
N ASP A 464 -24.43 45.88 20.34
CA ASP A 464 -25.78 45.54 20.81
C ASP A 464 -26.72 45.26 19.64
N LEU A 465 -26.66 46.07 18.58
CA LEU A 465 -27.42 45.82 17.36
C LEU A 465 -26.99 44.53 16.66
N LEU A 466 -25.68 44.27 16.58
CA LEU A 466 -25.15 43.03 16.02
C LEU A 466 -25.70 41.82 16.78
N LYS A 467 -25.59 41.84 18.10
CA LYS A 467 -26.11 40.78 18.97
C LYS A 467 -27.63 40.60 18.82
N LYS A 468 -28.39 41.68 18.62
CA LYS A 468 -29.83 41.58 18.39
C LYS A 468 -30.14 40.89 17.06
N LEU A 469 -29.45 41.26 15.98
CA LEU A 469 -29.62 40.64 14.67
C LEU A 469 -29.23 39.15 14.71
N GLU A 470 -28.13 38.81 15.38
CA GLU A 470 -27.67 37.42 15.53
C GLU A 470 -28.67 36.54 16.30
N ASN A 471 -29.39 37.11 17.28
CA ASN A 471 -30.35 36.36 18.10
C ASN A 471 -31.76 36.28 17.48
N ASP A 472 -32.06 37.05 16.43
CA ASP A 472 -33.38 37.14 15.82
C ASP A 472 -33.31 37.03 14.27
N PRO A 473 -32.76 35.93 13.73
CA PRO A 473 -32.73 35.71 12.28
C PRO A 473 -34.13 35.32 11.76
N PRO A 474 -34.46 35.63 10.48
CA PRO A 474 -35.66 35.12 9.84
C PRO A 474 -35.72 33.59 9.90
N ASP A 475 -36.89 33.06 10.29
CA ASP A 475 -37.16 31.63 10.37
C ASP A 475 -37.42 31.08 8.96
N VAL A 476 -36.33 30.75 8.27
CA VAL A 476 -36.34 30.22 6.91
C VAL A 476 -35.48 28.96 6.90
N GLU A 477 -35.98 27.90 6.26
CA GLU A 477 -35.18 26.69 6.06
C GLU A 477 -34.01 26.98 5.12
N LYS A 478 -32.81 26.51 5.47
CA LYS A 478 -31.57 26.78 4.73
C LYS A 478 -30.81 25.51 4.41
N ALA A 479 -30.07 25.54 3.31
CA ALA A 479 -29.10 24.50 2.93
C ALA A 479 -27.66 25.03 3.01
N PHE A 480 -26.75 24.13 3.42
CA PHE A 480 -25.32 24.35 3.25
C PHE A 480 -24.95 24.11 1.79
N ALA A 481 -25.15 25.15 0.98
CA ALA A 481 -25.14 25.13 -0.48
C ALA A 481 -24.34 26.31 -1.03
N ALA A 482 -24.08 26.30 -2.34
CA ALA A 482 -23.47 27.43 -3.05
C ALA A 482 -24.51 28.20 -3.85
N SER A 483 -24.22 29.46 -4.15
CA SER A 483 -25.07 30.31 -4.99
C SER A 483 -24.21 31.16 -5.93
N GLU A 484 -24.85 31.79 -6.91
CA GLU A 484 -24.15 32.67 -7.85
C GLU A 484 -23.46 33.84 -7.14
N GLY A 485 -22.18 34.05 -7.45
CA GLY A 485 -21.38 35.15 -6.94
C GLY A 485 -21.18 36.25 -7.97
N THR A 486 -20.25 37.16 -7.69
CA THR A 486 -19.87 38.23 -8.64
C THR A 486 -18.96 37.66 -9.73
N PRO A 487 -19.34 37.72 -11.01
CA PRO A 487 -18.51 37.26 -12.12
C PRO A 487 -17.18 38.00 -12.20
N GLY A 488 -16.08 37.27 -12.36
CA GLY A 488 -14.76 37.86 -12.53
C GLY A 488 -13.71 36.89 -13.07
N ASP A 489 -12.83 37.41 -13.91
CA ASP A 489 -11.65 36.68 -14.37
C ASP A 489 -10.59 36.67 -13.27
N ALA A 490 -9.99 35.50 -13.03
CA ALA A 490 -8.93 35.37 -12.06
C ALA A 490 -7.64 35.98 -12.57
N LYS A 491 -6.87 36.61 -11.70
CA LYS A 491 -5.48 36.97 -12.01
C LYS A 491 -4.58 35.77 -11.78
N LEU A 492 -3.68 35.52 -12.72
CA LEU A 492 -2.68 34.45 -12.57
C LEU A 492 -1.82 34.73 -11.33
N GLN A 493 -1.69 33.77 -10.41
CA GLN A 493 -0.83 33.93 -9.24
C GLN A 493 0.56 33.37 -9.54
N ARG A 494 1.58 34.22 -9.53
CA ARG A 494 2.95 33.83 -9.90
C ARG A 494 3.50 32.87 -8.84
N LYS A 495 3.94 31.68 -9.29
CA LYS A 495 4.34 30.58 -8.40
C LYS A 495 3.25 30.17 -7.38
N GLY A 496 1.97 30.47 -7.67
CA GLY A 496 0.84 30.16 -6.80
C GLY A 496 0.70 31.09 -5.59
N ASP A 497 1.44 32.21 -5.53
CA ASP A 497 1.34 33.17 -4.44
C ASP A 497 0.20 34.17 -4.69
N PRO A 498 -0.89 34.14 -3.89
CA PRO A 498 -2.05 35.01 -4.08
C PRO A 498 -1.73 36.50 -3.90
N LYS A 499 -0.59 36.86 -3.30
CA LYS A 499 -0.14 38.25 -3.16
C LYS A 499 0.67 38.75 -4.35
N ASN A 500 1.05 37.85 -5.26
CA ASN A 500 1.89 38.15 -6.43
C ASN A 500 1.11 37.88 -7.72
N GLU A 501 0.24 38.81 -8.07
CA GLU A 501 -0.66 38.71 -9.21
C GLU A 501 0.05 39.01 -10.55
N GLY A 502 -0.37 38.33 -11.59
CA GLY A 502 -0.02 38.55 -12.99
C GLY A 502 -1.24 38.96 -13.81
N ASP A 503 -1.21 38.63 -15.10
CA ASP A 503 -2.27 39.01 -16.04
C ASP A 503 -3.60 38.33 -15.71
N PRO A 504 -4.75 38.98 -16.01
CA PRO A 504 -6.05 38.34 -15.94
C PRO A 504 -6.13 37.16 -16.91
N VAL A 505 -6.82 36.12 -16.47
CA VAL A 505 -7.04 34.88 -17.21
C VAL A 505 -8.55 34.72 -17.42
N PRO A 506 -9.02 34.80 -18.68
CA PRO A 506 -10.43 34.58 -19.00
C PRO A 506 -10.91 33.23 -18.50
N ARG A 507 -12.12 33.21 -17.92
CA ARG A 507 -12.78 31.98 -17.48
C ARG A 507 -12.96 30.99 -18.62
N GLY A 508 -12.71 29.71 -18.35
CA GLY A 508 -12.71 28.66 -19.37
C GLY A 508 -12.25 27.30 -18.84
N PHE A 509 -12.11 26.33 -19.75
CA PHE A 509 -11.86 24.93 -19.41
C PHE A 509 -10.51 24.43 -19.94
N LEU A 510 -10.20 23.16 -19.69
CA LEU A 510 -8.92 22.55 -20.09
C LEU A 510 -8.79 22.48 -21.62
N GLN A 511 -7.73 23.08 -22.16
CA GLN A 511 -7.46 23.15 -23.60
C GLN A 511 -7.19 21.79 -24.24
N VAL A 512 -6.55 20.86 -23.51
CA VAL A 512 -6.33 19.50 -24.00
C VAL A 512 -7.65 18.78 -24.31
N LEU A 513 -8.72 19.13 -23.59
CA LEU A 513 -10.07 18.56 -23.70
C LEU A 513 -11.05 19.48 -24.48
N GLY A 514 -10.53 20.29 -25.41
CA GLY A 514 -11.33 21.14 -26.31
C GLY A 514 -11.25 22.64 -26.02
N GLY A 515 -11.00 23.05 -24.77
CA GLY A 515 -10.64 24.44 -24.44
C GLY A 515 -11.74 25.49 -24.61
N ASN A 516 -13.01 25.11 -24.48
CA ASN A 516 -14.10 26.08 -24.55
C ASN A 516 -13.94 27.16 -23.47
N ARG A 517 -14.25 28.41 -23.82
CA ARG A 517 -14.22 29.56 -22.92
C ARG A 517 -15.63 29.97 -22.55
N VAL A 518 -15.77 30.54 -21.35
CA VAL A 518 -16.98 31.29 -21.02
C VAL A 518 -16.98 32.55 -21.89
N SER A 519 -18.14 32.92 -22.45
CA SER A 519 -18.27 34.09 -23.32
C SER A 519 -17.70 35.33 -22.63
N GLU A 520 -16.94 36.14 -23.39
CA GLU A 520 -16.36 37.37 -22.89
C GLU A 520 -17.47 38.30 -22.37
N GLY A 521 -17.31 38.83 -21.15
CA GLY A 521 -18.32 39.67 -20.51
C GLY A 521 -19.56 38.92 -19.99
N SER A 522 -19.54 37.59 -19.89
CA SER A 522 -20.68 36.82 -19.35
C SER A 522 -21.08 37.32 -17.94
N PRO A 523 -22.38 37.60 -17.71
CA PRO A 523 -22.89 38.03 -16.41
C PRO A 523 -23.06 36.89 -15.40
N THR A 524 -22.76 35.65 -15.77
CA THR A 524 -22.83 34.46 -14.90
C THR A 524 -21.45 34.06 -14.39
N SER A 525 -21.37 33.16 -13.41
CA SER A 525 -20.09 32.64 -12.90
C SER A 525 -19.31 31.81 -13.93
N GLY A 526 -20.00 31.17 -14.87
CA GLY A 526 -19.46 30.15 -15.76
C GLY A 526 -19.67 28.71 -15.26
N ARG A 527 -20.30 28.51 -14.08
CA ARG A 527 -20.51 27.18 -13.48
C ARG A 527 -21.43 26.30 -14.33
N LEU A 528 -22.49 26.86 -14.90
CA LEU A 528 -23.43 26.09 -15.73
C LEU A 528 -22.75 25.59 -17.02
N GLU A 529 -21.89 26.41 -17.63
CA GLU A 529 -21.10 26.05 -18.80
C GLU A 529 -20.05 24.99 -18.44
N LEU A 530 -19.38 25.12 -17.28
CA LEU A 530 -18.46 24.12 -16.76
C LEU A 530 -19.17 22.77 -16.53
N ALA A 531 -20.33 22.78 -15.88
CA ALA A 531 -21.17 21.62 -15.61
C ALA A 531 -21.53 20.85 -16.91
N ARG A 532 -21.96 21.59 -17.93
CA ARG A 532 -22.29 21.03 -19.25
C ARG A 532 -21.05 20.49 -19.97
N TRP A 533 -19.91 21.16 -19.86
CA TRP A 533 -18.66 20.70 -20.49
C TRP A 533 -18.08 19.44 -19.83
N LEU A 534 -18.14 19.35 -18.49
CA LEU A 534 -17.72 18.15 -17.76
C LEU A 534 -18.49 16.90 -18.22
N THR A 535 -19.76 17.08 -18.56
CA THR A 535 -20.69 15.97 -18.86
C THR A 535 -21.06 15.89 -20.34
N ALA A 536 -20.37 16.63 -21.19
CA ALA A 536 -20.58 16.59 -22.63
C ALA A 536 -20.22 15.21 -23.19
N LYS A 537 -20.96 14.73 -24.20
CA LYS A 537 -20.75 13.41 -24.80
C LYS A 537 -19.37 13.25 -25.45
N ASP A 538 -18.76 14.36 -25.88
CA ASP A 538 -17.42 14.43 -26.46
C ASP A 538 -16.33 14.63 -25.40
N ASN A 539 -16.67 14.80 -24.12
CA ASN A 539 -15.69 14.79 -23.03
C ASN A 539 -15.16 13.36 -22.83
N PRO A 540 -13.85 13.12 -23.02
CA PRO A 540 -13.32 11.77 -23.06
C PRO A 540 -13.14 11.11 -21.68
N LEU A 541 -13.35 11.83 -20.57
CA LEU A 541 -12.93 11.37 -19.25
C LEU A 541 -14.10 10.98 -18.35
N THR A 542 -15.16 11.78 -18.25
CA THR A 542 -16.17 11.62 -17.20
C THR A 542 -16.87 10.27 -17.22
N ALA A 543 -17.28 9.79 -18.40
CA ALA A 543 -17.84 8.44 -18.54
C ALA A 543 -16.82 7.34 -18.20
N ARG A 544 -15.59 7.45 -18.72
CA ARG A 544 -14.51 6.46 -18.45
C ARG A 544 -14.18 6.38 -16.96
N VAL A 545 -14.07 7.52 -16.28
CA VAL A 545 -13.77 7.58 -14.84
C VAL A 545 -14.87 6.94 -14.03
N MET A 546 -16.14 7.27 -14.29
CA MET A 546 -17.26 6.70 -13.55
C MET A 546 -17.39 5.19 -13.76
N VAL A 547 -17.34 4.72 -15.02
CA VAL A 547 -17.36 3.29 -15.35
C VAL A 547 -16.19 2.54 -14.70
N ASN A 548 -14.98 3.13 -14.72
CA ASN A 548 -13.81 2.51 -14.09
C ASN A 548 -13.99 2.34 -12.57
N ARG A 549 -14.64 3.30 -11.90
CA ARG A 549 -14.96 3.21 -10.46
C ARG A 549 -16.02 2.17 -10.17
N ILE A 550 -17.08 2.12 -10.98
CA ILE A 550 -18.10 1.08 -10.89
C ILE A 550 -17.45 -0.30 -11.04
N TRP A 551 -16.59 -0.48 -12.05
CA TRP A 551 -15.82 -1.70 -12.24
C TRP A 551 -14.94 -2.02 -11.03
N GLN A 552 -14.19 -1.06 -10.53
CA GLN A 552 -13.29 -1.24 -9.38
C GLN A 552 -14.04 -1.76 -8.15
N HIS A 553 -15.25 -1.28 -7.87
CA HIS A 553 -16.02 -1.70 -6.71
C HIS A 553 -16.59 -3.12 -6.85
N HIS A 554 -16.84 -3.61 -8.07
CA HIS A 554 -17.28 -4.99 -8.32
C HIS A 554 -16.13 -6.00 -8.45
N PHE A 555 -14.99 -5.58 -9.01
CA PHE A 555 -13.86 -6.47 -9.33
C PHE A 555 -12.62 -6.24 -8.45
N GLY A 556 -12.68 -5.33 -7.48
CA GLY A 556 -11.60 -4.98 -6.55
C GLY A 556 -10.50 -4.08 -7.14
N ARG A 557 -10.29 -4.10 -8.46
CA ARG A 557 -9.32 -3.25 -9.18
C ARG A 557 -9.97 -2.68 -10.44
N GLY A 558 -9.81 -1.37 -10.66
CA GLY A 558 -10.27 -0.70 -11.88
C GLY A 558 -9.53 -1.20 -13.12
N ILE A 559 -10.14 -1.08 -14.29
CA ILE A 559 -9.48 -1.31 -15.60
C ILE A 559 -8.24 -0.43 -15.70
N VAL A 560 -8.37 0.83 -15.25
CA VAL A 560 -7.29 1.75 -14.89
C VAL A 560 -7.09 1.66 -13.38
N ALA A 561 -5.94 1.16 -12.95
CA ALA A 561 -5.67 0.87 -11.54
C ALA A 561 -5.52 2.13 -10.67
N THR A 562 -5.27 3.29 -11.30
CA THR A 562 -5.15 4.61 -10.66
C THR A 562 -6.42 5.43 -10.91
N PRO A 563 -7.52 5.21 -10.16
CA PRO A 563 -8.82 5.79 -10.50
C PRO A 563 -8.88 7.33 -10.41
N ASN A 564 -7.88 7.96 -9.78
CA ASN A 564 -7.77 9.41 -9.63
C ASN A 564 -6.70 10.04 -10.56
N ASP A 565 -6.02 9.24 -11.37
CA ASP A 565 -4.96 9.69 -12.29
C ASP A 565 -5.02 8.88 -13.59
N PHE A 566 -5.65 9.47 -14.60
CA PHE A 566 -5.76 9.06 -15.99
C PHE A 566 -4.76 9.85 -16.86
N GLY A 567 -3.92 10.69 -16.24
CA GLY A 567 -2.86 11.43 -16.90
C GLY A 567 -1.63 10.56 -17.18
N THR A 568 -0.53 11.18 -17.58
CA THR A 568 0.70 10.49 -18.00
C THR A 568 1.43 9.77 -16.85
N ARG A 569 1.06 10.06 -15.60
CA ARG A 569 1.61 9.34 -14.43
C ARG A 569 0.70 8.20 -13.94
N GLY A 570 -0.54 8.17 -14.40
CA GLY A 570 -1.46 7.07 -14.17
C GLY A 570 -1.01 5.78 -14.84
N GLN A 571 -1.48 4.64 -14.35
CA GLN A 571 -1.29 3.38 -15.05
C GLN A 571 -2.21 3.32 -16.29
N PRO A 572 -1.74 2.79 -17.43
CA PRO A 572 -2.60 2.60 -18.59
C PRO A 572 -3.72 1.58 -18.30
N PRO A 573 -4.85 1.64 -19.01
CA PRO A 573 -5.91 0.66 -18.88
C PRO A 573 -5.42 -0.73 -19.29
N THR A 574 -5.77 -1.75 -18.51
CA THR A 574 -5.52 -3.17 -18.85
C THR A 574 -6.34 -3.62 -20.07
N HIS A 575 -7.53 -3.02 -20.24
CA HIS A 575 -8.50 -3.30 -21.30
C HIS A 575 -9.01 -1.99 -21.90
N PRO A 576 -8.21 -1.27 -22.71
CA PRO A 576 -8.61 0.04 -23.26
C PRO A 576 -9.92 -0.02 -24.06
N GLU A 577 -10.07 -1.02 -24.93
CA GLU A 577 -11.27 -1.18 -25.76
C GLU A 577 -12.52 -1.47 -24.91
N LEU A 578 -12.40 -2.32 -23.88
CA LEU A 578 -13.52 -2.59 -22.98
C LEU A 578 -13.94 -1.33 -22.19
N LEU A 579 -12.98 -0.50 -21.76
CA LEU A 579 -13.28 0.75 -21.07
C LEU A 579 -14.05 1.72 -21.96
N ASP A 580 -13.61 1.88 -23.21
CA ASP A 580 -14.28 2.73 -24.21
C ASP A 580 -15.67 2.20 -24.59
N TRP A 581 -15.79 0.88 -24.76
CA TRP A 581 -17.07 0.24 -25.02
C TRP A 581 -18.05 0.45 -23.86
N LEU A 582 -17.63 0.22 -22.61
CA LEU A 582 -18.46 0.44 -21.44
C LEU A 582 -18.83 1.92 -21.27
N ALA A 583 -17.90 2.85 -21.52
CA ALA A 583 -18.16 4.29 -21.47
C ALA A 583 -19.19 4.71 -22.54
N THR A 584 -19.10 4.16 -23.75
CA THR A 584 -20.08 4.39 -24.82
C THR A 584 -21.47 3.90 -24.42
N ARG A 585 -21.57 2.65 -23.95
CA ARG A 585 -22.84 2.09 -23.48
C ARG A 585 -23.42 2.88 -22.31
N PHE A 586 -22.57 3.35 -21.37
CA PHE A 586 -23.00 4.20 -20.26
C PHE A 586 -23.68 5.49 -20.74
N ILE A 587 -23.12 6.16 -21.75
CA ILE A 587 -23.69 7.39 -22.33
C ILE A 587 -24.99 7.09 -23.08
N GLU A 588 -25.02 6.01 -23.87
CA GLU A 588 -26.20 5.61 -24.66
C GLU A 588 -27.38 5.15 -23.82
N GLU A 589 -27.10 4.52 -22.67
CA GLU A 589 -28.10 4.08 -21.68
C GLU A 589 -28.52 5.22 -20.73
N GLY A 590 -28.27 6.47 -21.12
CA GLY A 590 -28.71 7.65 -20.38
C GLY A 590 -27.97 7.86 -19.06
N TRP A 591 -26.70 7.47 -18.98
CA TRP A 591 -25.85 7.63 -17.80
C TRP A 591 -26.38 6.93 -16.53
N SER A 592 -27.17 5.87 -16.71
CA SER A 592 -27.74 5.07 -15.62
C SER A 592 -26.65 4.24 -14.91
N VAL A 593 -26.44 4.53 -13.63
CA VAL A 593 -25.47 3.81 -12.80
C VAL A 593 -25.99 2.41 -12.48
N LYS A 594 -27.30 2.27 -12.21
CA LYS A 594 -27.93 0.97 -11.96
C LYS A 594 -27.87 0.05 -13.18
N ALA A 595 -28.11 0.57 -14.39
CA ALA A 595 -27.97 -0.21 -15.61
C ALA A 595 -26.55 -0.72 -15.80
N MET A 596 -25.54 0.12 -15.51
CA MET A 596 -24.14 -0.30 -15.57
C MET A 596 -23.80 -1.38 -14.53
N HIS A 597 -24.30 -1.27 -13.29
CA HIS A 597 -24.17 -2.36 -12.30
C HIS A 597 -24.79 -3.65 -12.78
N ARG A 598 -26.05 -3.59 -13.23
CA ARG A 598 -26.78 -4.73 -13.75
C ARG A 598 -26.00 -5.42 -14.87
N ARG A 599 -25.51 -4.63 -15.84
CA ARG A 599 -24.69 -5.12 -16.96
C ARG A 599 -23.45 -5.88 -16.50
N LEU A 600 -22.71 -5.33 -15.55
CA LEU A 600 -21.48 -5.96 -15.04
C LEU A 600 -21.76 -7.19 -14.17
N MET A 601 -22.77 -7.15 -13.31
CA MET A 601 -23.11 -8.27 -12.43
C MET A 601 -23.65 -9.48 -13.20
N LEU A 602 -24.34 -9.24 -14.32
CA LEU A 602 -24.84 -10.28 -15.23
C LEU A 602 -23.77 -10.85 -16.19
N THR A 603 -22.50 -10.48 -16.01
CA THR A 603 -21.39 -11.12 -16.74
C THR A 603 -21.03 -12.48 -16.12
N ARG A 604 -20.52 -13.41 -16.93
CA ARG A 604 -19.76 -14.55 -16.39
C ARG A 604 -18.55 -14.07 -15.59
N GLY A 605 -17.88 -13.02 -16.06
CA GLY A 605 -16.77 -12.37 -15.37
C GLY A 605 -17.03 -12.16 -13.87
N TYR A 606 -18.15 -11.52 -13.53
CA TYR A 606 -18.56 -11.27 -12.16
C TYR A 606 -19.06 -12.53 -11.45
N GLN A 607 -19.70 -13.46 -12.15
CA GLN A 607 -20.27 -14.67 -11.57
C GLN A 607 -19.27 -15.82 -11.36
N MET A 608 -18.01 -15.66 -11.78
CA MET A 608 -16.97 -16.68 -11.55
C MET A 608 -16.67 -16.86 -10.05
N ALA A 609 -16.32 -18.09 -9.70
CA ALA A 609 -15.72 -18.41 -8.42
C ALA A 609 -14.30 -17.83 -8.36
N SER A 610 -13.90 -17.37 -7.17
CA SER A 610 -12.48 -17.27 -6.87
C SER A 610 -12.00 -18.68 -6.59
N VAL A 611 -11.21 -19.22 -7.51
CA VAL A 611 -10.55 -20.52 -7.32
C VAL A 611 -9.10 -20.18 -7.01
N ASP A 612 -8.70 -20.41 -5.77
CA ASP A 612 -7.28 -20.41 -5.42
C ASP A 612 -6.58 -21.51 -6.23
N ASP A 613 -5.31 -21.30 -6.56
CA ASP A 613 -4.49 -22.42 -7.06
C ASP A 613 -4.62 -23.55 -6.02
N PRO A 614 -5.03 -24.78 -6.40
CA PRO A 614 -5.29 -25.83 -5.43
C PRO A 614 -4.13 -25.98 -4.45
N ALA A 615 -4.36 -25.53 -3.21
CA ALA A 615 -3.35 -25.54 -2.15
C ALA A 615 -2.78 -26.95 -2.01
N ARG A 616 -1.51 -27.11 -2.39
CA ARG A 616 -0.81 -28.40 -2.35
C ARG A 616 -0.44 -28.76 -0.91
N ALA A 617 -0.15 -27.74 -0.09
CA ALA A 617 -0.04 -27.83 1.35
C ALA A 617 -1.32 -27.34 2.03
N LYS A 618 -1.80 -28.10 3.02
CA LYS A 618 -2.86 -27.66 3.94
C LYS A 618 -2.31 -27.29 5.31
N ARG A 619 -1.10 -27.78 5.62
CA ARG A 619 -0.46 -27.69 6.94
C ARG A 619 1.05 -27.57 6.78
N VAL A 620 1.71 -26.98 7.77
CA VAL A 620 3.16 -26.85 7.84
C VAL A 620 3.66 -27.38 9.18
N ILE A 621 4.71 -28.20 9.15
CA ILE A 621 5.57 -28.48 10.30
C ILE A 621 6.90 -27.77 10.08
N PHE A 622 7.18 -26.75 10.88
CA PHE A 622 8.36 -25.90 10.75
C PHE A 622 9.40 -26.28 11.81
N LEU A 623 10.51 -26.87 11.39
CA LEU A 623 11.60 -27.34 12.24
C LEU A 623 12.72 -26.30 12.25
N TYR A 624 12.89 -25.62 13.38
CA TYR A 624 13.89 -24.57 13.55
C TYR A 624 15.05 -25.04 14.43
N MET A 625 16.23 -25.14 13.82
CA MET A 625 17.48 -25.46 14.52
C MET A 625 18.19 -24.17 14.93
N SER A 626 18.04 -23.80 16.20
CA SER A 626 18.53 -22.51 16.72
C SER A 626 20.05 -22.51 16.87
N GLY A 627 20.73 -21.49 16.38
CA GLY A 627 22.17 -21.31 16.56
C GLY A 627 23.00 -21.51 15.30
N GLY A 628 22.44 -21.54 14.09
CA GLY A 628 23.23 -21.56 12.84
C GLY A 628 23.93 -22.88 12.55
N VAL A 629 23.18 -23.87 12.06
CA VAL A 629 23.71 -25.19 11.65
C VAL A 629 24.73 -25.01 10.52
N SER A 630 25.89 -25.69 10.63
CA SER A 630 26.92 -25.61 9.59
C SER A 630 26.48 -26.37 8.35
N HIS A 631 26.14 -25.65 7.27
CA HIS A 631 25.83 -26.24 5.96
C HIS A 631 27.01 -27.04 5.40
N LEU A 632 28.23 -26.56 5.67
CA LEU A 632 29.49 -27.21 5.27
C LEU A 632 29.67 -28.59 5.89
N ASP A 633 29.12 -28.81 7.09
CA ASP A 633 29.21 -30.07 7.83
C ASP A 633 27.99 -30.98 7.64
N SER A 634 26.95 -30.51 6.94
CA SER A 634 25.65 -31.19 6.87
C SER A 634 25.18 -31.49 5.45
N PHE A 635 25.08 -30.46 4.59
CA PHE A 635 24.33 -30.55 3.33
C PHE A 635 25.05 -29.97 2.10
N ASP A 636 26.17 -29.28 2.27
CA ASP A 636 26.91 -28.60 1.20
C ASP A 636 28.37 -29.09 1.11
N PRO A 637 28.65 -30.17 0.37
CA PRO A 637 29.99 -30.75 0.26
C PRO A 637 30.94 -29.82 -0.50
N LYS A 638 32.13 -29.56 0.08
CA LYS A 638 33.15 -28.68 -0.50
C LYS A 638 34.51 -29.37 -0.62
N PRO A 639 34.77 -30.09 -1.73
CA PRO A 639 36.07 -30.73 -1.97
C PRO A 639 37.26 -29.77 -1.92
N ARG A 640 37.09 -28.54 -2.42
CA ARG A 640 38.15 -27.51 -2.37
C ARG A 640 38.45 -27.04 -0.95
N LEU A 641 37.44 -26.94 -0.09
CA LEU A 641 37.61 -26.62 1.32
C LEU A 641 38.46 -27.67 2.04
N VAL A 642 38.30 -28.95 1.69
CA VAL A 642 39.13 -30.06 2.19
C VAL A 642 40.56 -29.97 1.65
N ALA A 643 40.72 -29.75 0.33
CA ALA A 643 42.04 -29.65 -0.31
C ALA A 643 42.89 -28.47 0.18
N ASP A 644 42.23 -27.40 0.63
CA ASP A 644 42.86 -26.18 1.15
C ASP A 644 42.88 -26.10 2.68
N GLN A 645 42.61 -27.20 3.38
CA GLN A 645 42.67 -27.29 4.83
C GLN A 645 43.96 -26.64 5.38
N GLY A 646 43.81 -25.77 6.38
CA GLY A 646 44.93 -25.11 7.06
C GLY A 646 45.57 -23.96 6.27
N LYS A 647 45.17 -23.72 5.01
CA LYS A 647 45.63 -22.55 4.25
C LYS A 647 44.80 -21.32 4.60
N PRO A 648 45.41 -20.13 4.75
CA PRO A 648 44.66 -18.89 4.90
C PRO A 648 43.95 -18.53 3.58
N LYS A 649 42.85 -17.78 3.68
CA LYS A 649 42.16 -17.23 2.51
C LYS A 649 43.13 -16.33 1.72
N ALA A 650 43.36 -16.65 0.45
CA ALA A 650 44.31 -15.94 -0.40
C ALA A 650 43.96 -14.45 -0.52
N ASN A 651 44.99 -13.60 -0.52
CA ASN A 651 44.87 -12.14 -0.68
C ASN A 651 44.08 -11.41 0.43
N VAL A 652 43.92 -12.02 1.60
CA VAL A 652 43.32 -11.38 2.78
C VAL A 652 44.34 -11.42 3.93
N PRO A 653 45.06 -10.31 4.21
CA PRO A 653 46.01 -10.24 5.31
C PRO A 653 45.33 -10.59 6.65
N GLY A 654 45.93 -11.52 7.42
CA GLY A 654 45.39 -11.96 8.70
C GLY A 654 44.19 -12.91 8.62
N ALA A 655 43.84 -13.43 7.43
CA ALA A 655 42.75 -14.38 7.28
C ALA A 655 42.98 -15.68 8.06
N ARG A 656 41.91 -16.13 8.72
CA ARG A 656 41.91 -17.40 9.45
C ARG A 656 42.00 -18.58 8.46
N PRO A 657 42.66 -19.68 8.83
CA PRO A 657 42.77 -20.86 7.97
C PRO A 657 41.43 -21.50 7.61
N TYR A 658 41.36 -22.15 6.46
CA TYR A 658 40.23 -23.00 6.09
C TYR A 658 40.12 -24.22 7.00
N LEU A 659 38.89 -24.49 7.44
CA LEU A 659 38.52 -25.64 8.27
C LEU A 659 37.71 -26.62 7.40
N PRO A 660 38.14 -27.88 7.24
CA PRO A 660 37.34 -28.88 6.54
C PRO A 660 36.11 -29.29 7.37
N PRO A 661 35.11 -29.93 6.75
CA PRO A 661 34.03 -30.57 7.49
C PRO A 661 34.54 -31.71 8.39
N PHE A 662 33.86 -31.94 9.51
CA PHE A 662 34.19 -33.02 10.46
C PHE A 662 33.48 -34.35 10.16
N TRP A 663 32.53 -34.35 9.24
CA TRP A 663 31.75 -35.52 8.83
C TRP A 663 31.89 -35.76 7.34
N GLU A 664 32.00 -37.03 6.97
CA GLU A 664 32.11 -37.45 5.56
C GLU A 664 30.76 -37.34 4.85
N PHE A 665 30.79 -36.82 3.61
CA PHE A 665 29.65 -36.78 2.70
C PHE A 665 29.58 -38.05 1.86
N GLN A 666 28.37 -38.55 1.67
CA GLN A 666 28.10 -39.71 0.83
C GLN A 666 26.84 -39.45 0.01
N PRO A 667 26.77 -39.89 -1.26
CA PRO A 667 25.53 -39.89 -2.03
C PRO A 667 24.46 -40.74 -1.33
N ARG A 668 23.25 -40.20 -1.21
CA ARG A 668 22.12 -40.83 -0.52
C ARG A 668 20.92 -41.00 -1.44
N GLY A 669 20.07 -41.97 -1.10
CA GLY A 669 18.86 -42.28 -1.86
C GLY A 669 19.15 -42.70 -3.29
N GLN A 670 18.12 -42.69 -4.12
CA GLN A 670 18.21 -42.85 -5.57
C GLN A 670 18.60 -41.54 -6.26
N CYS A 671 18.26 -40.40 -5.65
CA CYS A 671 18.57 -39.06 -6.14
C CYS A 671 20.07 -38.73 -6.11
N GLY A 672 20.86 -39.47 -5.31
CA GLY A 672 22.30 -39.28 -5.20
C GLY A 672 22.70 -38.00 -4.44
N THR A 673 21.76 -37.38 -3.72
CA THR A 673 22.04 -36.16 -2.95
C THR A 673 23.10 -36.45 -1.88
N GLU A 674 24.18 -35.67 -1.89
CA GLU A 674 25.25 -35.81 -0.90
C GLU A 674 24.85 -35.19 0.44
N ILE A 675 24.74 -36.03 1.47
CA ILE A 675 24.44 -35.65 2.86
C ILE A 675 25.48 -36.29 3.78
N SER A 676 25.98 -35.51 4.74
CA SER A 676 27.04 -35.99 5.63
C SER A 676 26.57 -37.05 6.62
N ASN A 677 27.51 -37.84 7.14
CA ASN A 677 27.29 -38.79 8.23
C ASN A 677 26.96 -38.10 9.59
N LEU A 678 26.78 -36.77 9.63
CA LEU A 678 26.21 -36.07 10.77
C LEU A 678 24.72 -36.43 10.96
N PHE A 679 24.00 -36.68 9.87
CA PHE A 679 22.56 -36.99 9.86
C PHE A 679 22.28 -38.35 9.18
N PRO A 680 22.75 -39.47 9.75
CA PRO A 680 22.66 -40.78 9.11
C PRO A 680 21.24 -41.31 8.92
N ASN A 681 20.29 -40.97 9.80
CA ASN A 681 18.90 -41.44 9.67
C ASN A 681 18.10 -40.57 8.69
N LEU A 682 18.28 -39.25 8.73
CA LEU A 682 17.64 -38.32 7.78
C LEU A 682 18.12 -38.57 6.35
N ALA A 683 19.40 -38.93 6.19
CA ALA A 683 19.98 -39.31 4.91
C ALA A 683 19.23 -40.45 4.20
N GLU A 684 18.59 -41.37 4.92
CA GLU A 684 17.78 -42.43 4.30
C GLU A 684 16.48 -41.90 3.67
N SER A 685 16.07 -40.66 4.00
CA SER A 685 14.91 -39.98 3.43
C SER A 685 15.30 -39.00 2.31
N ALA A 686 16.53 -39.07 1.76
CA ALA A 686 17.04 -38.09 0.79
C ALA A 686 16.19 -37.92 -0.48
N ASP A 687 15.51 -38.98 -0.93
CA ASP A 687 14.61 -38.94 -2.09
C ASP A 687 13.37 -38.05 -1.84
N GLU A 688 13.04 -37.77 -0.59
CA GLU A 688 11.87 -36.98 -0.21
C GLU A 688 12.24 -35.50 0.04
N LEU A 689 13.53 -35.20 0.15
CA LEU A 689 14.01 -33.86 0.50
C LEU A 689 14.26 -33.05 -0.77
N CYS A 690 13.72 -31.85 -0.83
CA CYS A 690 14.21 -30.79 -1.69
C CYS A 690 15.19 -29.93 -0.90
N LEU A 691 16.47 -30.12 -1.16
CA LEU A 691 17.55 -29.42 -0.49
C LEU A 691 17.85 -28.09 -1.20
N ILE A 692 17.82 -26.99 -0.47
CA ILE A 692 18.21 -25.66 -0.95
C ILE A 692 19.57 -25.32 -0.35
N ARG A 693 20.63 -25.31 -1.17
CA ARG A 693 21.99 -24.98 -0.72
C ARG A 693 22.28 -23.48 -0.77
N SER A 694 21.48 -22.73 -1.51
CA SER A 694 21.69 -21.33 -1.84
C SER A 694 20.87 -20.36 -0.99
N MET A 695 20.54 -20.74 0.25
CA MET A 695 19.85 -19.83 1.16
C MET A 695 20.78 -18.67 1.57
N HIS A 696 20.24 -17.46 1.64
CA HIS A 696 20.93 -16.32 2.24
C HIS A 696 19.97 -15.37 2.97
N GLY A 697 20.50 -14.56 3.87
CA GLY A 697 19.74 -13.54 4.63
C GLY A 697 20.56 -12.27 4.89
N ASP A 698 19.93 -11.31 5.57
CA ASP A 698 20.44 -9.95 5.68
C ASP A 698 21.38 -9.69 6.87
N HIS A 699 21.47 -10.63 7.83
CA HIS A 699 22.20 -10.38 9.08
C HIS A 699 22.92 -11.63 9.62
N ASN A 700 24.09 -11.42 10.22
CA ASN A 700 24.92 -12.44 10.88
C ASN A 700 24.71 -12.53 12.40
N ASP A 701 23.67 -11.90 12.94
CA ASP A 701 23.44 -11.85 14.39
C ASP A 701 22.28 -12.76 14.72
N HIS A 702 22.41 -13.55 15.79
CA HIS A 702 21.40 -14.53 16.14
C HIS A 702 20.03 -13.91 16.37
N PHE A 703 19.94 -12.76 17.04
CA PHE A 703 18.64 -12.12 17.29
C PHE A 703 17.98 -11.72 15.96
N GLN A 704 18.71 -10.99 15.11
CA GLN A 704 18.15 -10.44 13.88
C GLN A 704 17.88 -11.49 12.81
N ALA A 705 18.77 -12.48 12.66
CA ALA A 705 18.59 -13.55 11.69
C ALA A 705 17.45 -14.50 12.10
N THR A 706 17.34 -14.80 13.41
CA THR A 706 16.20 -15.56 13.95
C THR A 706 14.89 -14.81 13.73
N LEU A 707 14.87 -13.48 13.94
CA LEU A 707 13.69 -12.67 13.66
C LEU A 707 13.34 -12.67 12.15
N GLY A 708 14.35 -12.56 11.29
CA GLY A 708 14.20 -12.56 9.83
C GLY A 708 13.52 -13.82 9.30
N ILE A 709 14.03 -15.00 9.64
CA ILE A 709 13.48 -16.29 9.15
C ILE A 709 12.06 -16.57 9.65
N HIS A 710 11.62 -15.96 10.75
CA HIS A 710 10.26 -16.13 11.28
C HIS A 710 9.29 -15.01 10.89
N THR A 711 9.76 -13.80 10.61
CA THR A 711 8.89 -12.61 10.46
C THR A 711 9.09 -11.82 9.17
N GLY A 712 10.10 -12.18 8.36
CA GLY A 712 10.49 -11.42 7.16
C GLY A 712 11.04 -10.03 7.50
N SER A 713 11.55 -9.85 8.72
CA SER A 713 12.10 -8.57 9.18
C SER A 713 13.24 -8.80 10.17
N VAL A 714 14.36 -8.13 9.92
CA VAL A 714 15.59 -8.19 10.73
C VAL A 714 15.80 -6.95 11.61
N SER A 715 14.76 -6.14 11.82
CA SER A 715 14.88 -4.86 12.54
C SER A 715 13.71 -4.56 13.46
N VAL A 716 12.50 -4.88 13.02
CA VAL A 716 11.27 -4.66 13.78
C VAL A 716 10.50 -5.96 13.85
N ALA A 717 10.05 -6.35 15.04
CA ALA A 717 9.16 -7.49 15.19
C ALA A 717 7.89 -7.25 14.36
N ARG A 718 7.51 -8.25 13.59
CA ARG A 718 6.30 -8.28 12.77
C ARG A 718 5.56 -9.59 13.07
N PRO A 719 4.29 -9.73 12.63
CA PRO A 719 3.59 -10.99 12.79
C PRO A 719 4.40 -12.13 12.18
N SER A 720 4.56 -13.20 12.97
CA SER A 720 5.32 -14.37 12.56
C SER A 720 4.68 -15.12 11.40
N PHE A 721 5.44 -16.00 10.77
CA PHE A 721 4.98 -16.83 9.67
C PHE A 721 3.77 -17.67 10.08
N GLY A 722 3.82 -18.36 11.22
CA GLY A 722 2.67 -19.11 11.72
C GLY A 722 1.43 -18.24 11.97
N SER A 723 1.63 -16.98 12.39
CA SER A 723 0.53 -16.00 12.55
C SER A 723 -0.09 -15.61 11.21
N TRP A 724 0.72 -15.40 10.16
CA TRP A 724 0.23 -15.13 8.80
C TRP A 724 -0.55 -16.31 8.22
N VAL A 725 -0.06 -17.54 8.43
CA VAL A 725 -0.77 -18.76 8.00
C VAL A 725 -2.08 -18.93 8.78
N SER A 726 -2.07 -18.67 10.08
CA SER A 726 -3.29 -18.66 10.92
C SER A 726 -4.31 -17.62 10.47
N TYR A 727 -3.84 -16.42 10.08
CA TYR A 727 -4.69 -15.35 9.55
C TYR A 727 -5.28 -15.71 8.19
N GLY A 728 -4.46 -16.20 7.25
CA GLY A 728 -4.89 -16.50 5.91
C GLY A 728 -5.81 -17.73 5.81
N LEU A 729 -5.47 -18.84 6.49
CA LEU A 729 -6.20 -20.11 6.38
C LEU A 729 -7.28 -20.30 7.44
N GLY A 730 -7.21 -19.57 8.55
CA GLY A 730 -8.03 -19.82 9.73
C GLY A 730 -7.82 -21.23 10.32
N THR A 731 -8.73 -21.64 11.21
CA THR A 731 -8.71 -22.99 11.78
C THR A 731 -9.80 -23.88 11.16
N VAL A 732 -9.48 -25.16 10.97
CA VAL A 732 -10.46 -26.21 10.62
C VAL A 732 -10.94 -26.98 11.85
N ASN A 733 -10.26 -26.82 12.99
CA ASN A 733 -10.61 -27.43 14.25
C ASN A 733 -10.74 -26.34 15.31
N GLN A 734 -11.98 -25.98 15.67
CA GLN A 734 -12.22 -24.91 16.64
C GLN A 734 -11.74 -25.24 18.06
N ASN A 735 -11.47 -26.52 18.36
CA ASN A 735 -10.98 -26.95 19.67
C ASN A 735 -9.45 -26.91 19.80
N LEU A 736 -8.73 -26.63 18.71
CA LEU A 736 -7.27 -26.51 18.71
C LEU A 736 -6.86 -25.18 18.06
N PRO A 737 -5.79 -24.54 18.56
CA PRO A 737 -5.26 -23.34 17.93
C PRO A 737 -4.73 -23.67 16.53
N SER A 738 -4.85 -22.73 15.60
CA SER A 738 -4.34 -22.88 14.23
C SER A 738 -2.81 -22.87 14.16
N PHE A 739 -2.16 -22.22 15.13
CA PHE A 739 -0.70 -22.08 15.21
C PHE A 739 -0.19 -22.50 16.60
N VAL A 740 0.67 -23.53 16.64
CA VAL A 740 1.27 -24.10 17.85
C VAL A 740 2.79 -24.06 17.75
N VAL A 741 3.45 -23.81 18.88
CA VAL A 741 4.92 -23.81 18.98
C VAL A 741 5.37 -24.74 20.10
N LEU A 742 6.14 -25.77 19.75
CA LEU A 742 6.79 -26.70 20.66
C LEU A 742 8.21 -26.19 20.94
N ALA A 743 8.34 -25.35 21.98
CA ALA A 743 9.60 -24.70 22.34
C ALA A 743 9.94 -24.94 23.81
N PRO A 744 10.83 -25.91 24.14
CA PRO A 744 11.17 -26.23 25.53
C PRO A 744 11.91 -25.07 26.21
N ARG A 745 12.65 -24.27 25.44
CA ARG A 745 13.31 -23.03 25.85
C ARG A 745 12.98 -21.93 24.84
N LEU A 746 13.21 -20.68 25.24
CA LEU A 746 13.05 -19.56 24.31
C LEU A 746 14.24 -19.50 23.34
N PRO A 747 14.03 -19.34 22.03
CA PRO A 747 15.09 -19.11 21.06
C PRO A 747 15.64 -17.69 21.20
N TYR A 748 16.61 -17.33 20.35
CA TYR A 748 16.93 -15.93 20.11
C TYR A 748 15.68 -15.17 19.64
N ALA A 749 15.58 -13.87 19.95
CA ALA A 749 14.38 -13.05 19.81
C ALA A 749 13.13 -13.48 20.65
N GLY A 750 13.24 -14.54 21.46
CA GLY A 750 12.23 -14.92 22.44
C GLY A 750 10.88 -15.24 21.79
N SER A 751 9.78 -14.78 22.39
CA SER A 751 8.43 -15.05 21.85
C SER A 751 8.05 -14.23 20.63
N GLN A 752 8.91 -13.29 20.19
CA GLN A 752 8.62 -12.46 19.02
C GLN A 752 8.50 -13.32 17.75
N VAL A 753 9.21 -14.45 17.69
CA VAL A 753 9.26 -15.33 16.51
C VAL A 753 7.96 -16.11 16.27
N TRP A 754 7.02 -16.09 17.22
CA TRP A 754 5.67 -16.64 17.05
C TRP A 754 4.57 -15.64 17.45
N SER A 755 4.87 -14.34 17.43
CA SER A 755 3.94 -13.29 17.82
C SER A 755 2.88 -13.02 16.74
N ALA A 756 1.66 -12.68 17.13
CA ALA A 756 0.67 -12.08 16.24
C ALA A 756 0.98 -10.60 15.95
N ASP A 757 1.70 -9.94 16.85
CA ASP A 757 2.06 -8.52 16.76
C ASP A 757 0.83 -7.64 16.45
N PHE A 758 0.77 -6.97 15.29
CA PHE A 758 -0.40 -6.17 14.90
C PHE A 758 -1.59 -6.96 14.31
N LEU A 759 -1.48 -8.27 14.08
CA LEU A 759 -2.62 -9.11 13.72
C LEU A 759 -3.52 -9.36 14.95
N PRO A 760 -4.81 -9.69 14.75
CA PRO A 760 -5.70 -10.04 15.85
C PRO A 760 -5.11 -11.15 16.75
N GLY A 761 -5.25 -10.99 18.07
CA GLY A 761 -4.62 -11.88 19.07
C GLY A 761 -5.06 -13.35 19.00
N CYS A 762 -6.14 -13.68 18.29
CA CYS A 762 -6.51 -15.08 18.01
C CYS A 762 -5.52 -15.80 17.07
N HIS A 763 -4.61 -15.08 16.42
CA HIS A 763 -3.55 -15.63 15.58
C HIS A 763 -2.21 -15.81 16.31
N GLN A 764 -2.15 -15.53 17.62
CA GLN A 764 -0.96 -15.69 18.44
C GLN A 764 -0.55 -17.17 18.53
N GLY A 765 0.73 -17.46 18.30
CA GLY A 765 1.27 -18.80 18.48
C GLY A 765 1.11 -19.29 19.92
N THR A 766 0.53 -20.48 20.08
CA THR A 766 0.34 -21.12 21.39
C THR A 766 1.55 -21.98 21.72
N ARG A 767 2.33 -21.57 22.74
CA ARG A 767 3.51 -22.33 23.18
C ARG A 767 3.09 -23.54 24.01
N VAL A 768 3.64 -24.70 23.65
CA VAL A 768 3.49 -25.97 24.37
C VAL A 768 4.85 -26.38 24.93
N LEU A 769 4.89 -26.67 26.22
CA LEU A 769 6.09 -27.11 26.93
C LEU A 769 6.12 -28.63 27.07
N ALA A 770 7.32 -29.20 27.13
CA ALA A 770 7.50 -30.59 27.52
C ALA A 770 7.32 -30.74 29.04
N GLY A 771 6.74 -31.85 29.50
CA GLY A 771 6.62 -32.18 30.93
C GLY A 771 5.19 -32.41 31.43
N ALA A 772 5.00 -32.26 32.75
CA ALA A 772 3.75 -32.61 33.45
C ALA A 772 2.59 -31.62 33.22
N GLU A 773 2.92 -30.36 32.91
CA GLU A 773 1.94 -29.32 32.57
C GLU A 773 2.34 -28.64 31.25
N PRO A 774 2.10 -29.28 30.08
CA PRO A 774 2.51 -28.75 28.78
C PRO A 774 1.88 -27.42 28.41
N ILE A 775 0.68 -27.16 28.91
CA ILE A 775 -0.05 -25.90 28.74
C ILE A 775 -0.63 -25.53 30.11
N PRO A 776 -0.33 -24.34 30.65
CA PRO A 776 -0.93 -23.88 31.90
C PRO A 776 -2.46 -23.86 31.82
N ASP A 777 -3.13 -24.21 32.92
CA ASP A 777 -4.59 -24.12 33.03
C ASP A 777 -5.39 -24.97 32.02
N LEU A 778 -4.76 -26.01 31.46
CA LEU A 778 -5.43 -26.95 30.55
C LEU A 778 -6.51 -27.78 31.26
N ASN A 779 -6.37 -27.96 32.58
CA ASN A 779 -7.39 -28.61 33.39
C ASN A 779 -8.49 -27.61 33.78
N ARG A 780 -9.74 -28.05 33.63
CA ARG A 780 -10.93 -27.34 34.07
C ARG A 780 -10.87 -27.02 35.58
N ARG A 781 -10.97 -25.74 35.93
CA ARG A 781 -11.01 -25.27 37.33
C ARG A 781 -12.38 -25.43 37.99
N SER A 782 -13.47 -25.33 37.22
CA SER A 782 -14.83 -25.49 37.76
C SER A 782 -15.05 -26.92 38.25
N PRO A 783 -15.93 -27.19 39.24
CA PRO A 783 -16.09 -28.52 39.83
C PRO A 783 -16.89 -29.49 38.94
N SER A 784 -17.88 -29.02 38.16
CA SER A 784 -18.60 -29.85 37.15
C SER A 784 -18.68 -29.21 35.75
N PRO A 785 -18.71 -30.00 34.66
CA PRO A 785 -18.82 -29.46 33.30
C PRO A 785 -20.07 -28.58 33.11
N ARG A 786 -21.16 -28.95 33.80
CA ARG A 786 -22.41 -28.20 33.81
C ARG A 786 -22.26 -26.79 34.40
N ILE A 787 -21.48 -26.65 35.48
CA ILE A 787 -21.21 -25.35 36.10
C ILE A 787 -20.37 -24.48 35.16
N GLN A 788 -19.32 -25.05 34.56
CA GLN A 788 -18.48 -24.33 33.59
C GLN A 788 -19.30 -23.85 32.38
N GLN A 789 -20.19 -24.69 31.85
CA GLN A 789 -21.06 -24.31 30.75
C GLN A 789 -22.02 -23.18 31.13
N ALA A 790 -22.53 -23.16 32.37
CA ALA A 790 -23.35 -22.06 32.87
C ALA A 790 -22.55 -20.76 33.05
N GLU A 791 -21.31 -20.84 33.55
CA GLU A 791 -20.38 -19.71 33.68
C GLU A 791 -20.04 -19.11 32.32
N LEU A 792 -19.68 -19.95 31.34
CA LEU A 792 -19.39 -19.54 29.96
C LEU A 792 -20.64 -18.96 29.26
N GLY A 793 -21.82 -19.55 29.47
CA GLY A 793 -23.07 -19.01 28.93
C GLY A 793 -23.47 -17.67 29.54
N LEU A 794 -23.13 -17.40 30.80
CA LEU A 794 -23.28 -16.07 31.39
C LEU A 794 -22.29 -15.08 30.77
N LEU A 795 -21.03 -15.46 30.64
CA LEU A 795 -19.98 -14.64 30.03
C LEU A 795 -20.32 -14.28 28.56
N ASP A 796 -20.82 -15.25 27.78
CA ASP A 796 -21.26 -15.04 26.41
C ASP A 796 -22.40 -14.01 26.33
N ARG A 797 -23.43 -14.12 27.17
CA ARG A 797 -24.49 -13.09 27.25
C ARG A 797 -23.97 -11.70 27.60
N LEU A 798 -23.00 -11.62 28.51
CA LEU A 798 -22.37 -10.34 28.87
C LEU A 798 -21.55 -9.79 27.69
N ASN A 799 -20.80 -10.64 26.99
CA ASN A 799 -20.05 -10.28 25.80
C ASN A 799 -20.95 -9.81 24.66
N GLN A 800 -22.05 -10.52 24.37
CA GLN A 800 -23.03 -10.12 23.35
C GLN A 800 -23.66 -8.77 23.65
N ARG A 801 -24.02 -8.51 24.92
CA ARG A 801 -24.50 -7.19 25.36
C ARG A 801 -23.44 -6.12 25.18
N HIS A 802 -22.19 -6.40 25.55
CA HIS A 802 -21.09 -5.46 25.40
C HIS A 802 -20.76 -5.16 23.93
N GLN A 803 -20.86 -6.16 23.05
CA GLN A 803 -20.64 -6.05 21.61
C GLN A 803 -21.77 -5.30 20.91
N HIS A 804 -23.03 -5.48 21.34
CA HIS A 804 -24.17 -4.72 20.84
C HIS A 804 -23.97 -3.21 21.02
N ASP A 805 -23.41 -2.80 22.16
CA ASP A 805 -23.15 -1.38 22.46
C ASP A 805 -21.86 -0.86 21.75
N ARG A 806 -21.05 -1.74 21.16
CA ARG A 806 -19.74 -1.45 20.52
C ARG A 806 -19.49 -2.35 19.28
N PRO A 807 -20.32 -2.25 18.22
CA PRO A 807 -20.29 -3.19 17.09
C PRO A 807 -19.00 -3.16 16.25
N GLY A 808 -18.10 -2.19 16.49
CA GLY A 808 -16.86 -1.98 15.76
C GLY A 808 -15.56 -2.29 16.50
N GLU A 809 -15.58 -3.01 17.64
CA GLU A 809 -14.37 -3.27 18.44
C GLU A 809 -13.73 -4.66 18.15
N PRO A 810 -12.77 -4.77 17.21
CA PRO A 810 -12.20 -6.06 16.81
C PRO A 810 -11.38 -6.74 17.92
N ALA A 811 -10.86 -5.98 18.87
CA ALA A 811 -10.09 -6.50 20.00
C ALA A 811 -10.94 -7.40 20.92
N LEU A 812 -12.22 -7.04 21.14
CA LEU A 812 -13.15 -7.84 21.91
C LEU A 812 -13.43 -9.18 21.21
N ALA A 813 -13.73 -9.16 19.91
CA ALA A 813 -14.01 -10.37 19.13
C ALA A 813 -12.80 -11.31 19.05
N ALA A 814 -11.58 -10.76 18.97
CA ALA A 814 -10.35 -11.55 19.03
C ALA A 814 -10.18 -12.21 20.41
N ARG A 815 -10.44 -11.46 21.49
CA ARG A 815 -10.32 -11.96 22.86
C ARG A 815 -11.34 -13.06 23.18
N ILE A 816 -12.58 -12.91 22.74
CA ILE A 816 -13.63 -13.94 22.87
C ILE A 816 -13.15 -15.24 22.21
N ARG A 817 -12.70 -15.17 20.95
CA ARG A 817 -12.20 -16.34 20.20
C ARG A 817 -11.01 -17.02 20.87
N SER A 818 -10.08 -16.26 21.46
CA SER A 818 -8.96 -16.83 22.22
C SER A 818 -9.45 -17.64 23.44
N PHE A 819 -10.46 -17.16 24.17
CA PHE A 819 -11.03 -17.89 25.32
C PHE A 819 -11.83 -19.13 24.89
N GLU A 820 -12.59 -19.05 23.81
CA GLU A 820 -13.29 -20.20 23.23
C GLU A 820 -12.31 -21.30 22.80
N THR A 821 -11.21 -20.90 22.14
CA THR A 821 -10.13 -21.82 21.76
C THR A 821 -9.51 -22.47 23.00
N ALA A 822 -9.21 -21.68 24.05
CA ALA A 822 -8.68 -22.19 25.30
C ALA A 822 -9.64 -23.20 25.98
N PHE A 823 -10.94 -22.94 25.96
CA PHE A 823 -11.95 -23.89 26.44
C PHE A 823 -11.96 -25.19 25.61
N GLY A 824 -11.95 -25.10 24.28
CA GLY A 824 -11.89 -26.26 23.39
C GLY A 824 -10.62 -27.10 23.60
N MET A 825 -9.48 -26.43 23.87
CA MET A 825 -8.21 -27.10 24.18
C MET A 825 -8.31 -27.98 25.43
N GLN A 826 -9.11 -27.62 26.43
CA GLN A 826 -9.31 -28.46 27.63
C GLN A 826 -9.91 -29.83 27.30
N GLN A 827 -10.59 -29.96 26.16
CA GLN A 827 -11.15 -31.22 25.67
C GLN A 827 -10.22 -31.94 24.70
N ALA A 828 -9.63 -31.22 23.73
CA ALA A 828 -8.90 -31.84 22.62
C ALA A 828 -7.41 -32.06 22.91
N MET A 829 -6.75 -31.14 23.62
CA MET A 829 -5.29 -31.17 23.80
C MET A 829 -4.80 -32.32 24.70
N PRO A 830 -5.51 -32.75 25.76
CA PRO A 830 -5.07 -33.91 26.55
C PRO A 830 -4.88 -35.18 25.70
N ASP A 831 -5.77 -35.45 24.74
CA ASP A 831 -5.64 -36.59 23.82
C ASP A 831 -4.48 -36.40 22.83
N VAL A 832 -4.19 -35.17 22.40
CA VAL A 832 -3.02 -34.89 21.54
C VAL A 832 -1.73 -35.25 22.27
N LEU A 833 -1.62 -34.86 23.55
CA LEU A 833 -0.40 -34.97 24.36
C LEU A 833 -0.22 -36.35 25.00
N ASP A 834 -1.28 -37.15 25.12
CA ASP A 834 -1.20 -38.52 25.65
C ASP A 834 -0.63 -39.51 24.63
N LEU A 835 0.63 -39.88 24.84
CA LEU A 835 1.35 -40.87 24.04
C LEU A 835 1.29 -42.29 24.64
N THR A 836 0.61 -42.51 25.77
CA THR A 836 0.61 -43.82 26.45
C THR A 836 0.00 -44.93 25.58
N ARG A 837 -0.93 -44.54 24.69
CA ARG A 837 -1.62 -45.42 23.75
C ARG A 837 -0.87 -45.63 22.42
N GLU A 838 0.26 -44.98 22.20
CA GLU A 838 1.05 -45.14 20.98
C GLU A 838 1.68 -46.55 20.88
N THR A 839 1.77 -47.05 19.66
CA THR A 839 2.30 -48.39 19.40
C THR A 839 3.80 -48.44 19.68
N LYS A 840 4.33 -49.62 20.04
CA LYS A 840 5.77 -49.80 20.21
C LYS A 840 6.55 -49.51 18.92
N ALA A 841 5.97 -49.82 17.76
CA ALA A 841 6.56 -49.53 16.46
C ALA A 841 6.68 -48.01 16.23
N THR A 842 5.61 -47.25 16.48
CA THR A 842 5.63 -45.78 16.39
C THR A 842 6.67 -45.19 17.34
N LEU A 843 6.66 -45.56 18.62
CA LEU A 843 7.62 -45.02 19.59
C LEU A 843 9.07 -45.33 19.18
N SER A 844 9.33 -46.56 18.70
CA SER A 844 10.65 -46.95 18.21
C SER A 844 11.09 -46.16 16.97
N LEU A 845 10.17 -45.82 16.07
CA LEU A 845 10.46 -45.03 14.88
C LEU A 845 11.07 -43.67 15.24
N TYR A 846 10.52 -42.97 16.23
CA TYR A 846 11.03 -41.67 16.70
C TYR A 846 12.19 -41.79 17.71
N GLY A 847 12.45 -42.98 18.25
CA GLY A 847 13.41 -43.18 19.33
C GLY A 847 12.89 -42.75 20.71
N LEU A 848 11.58 -42.87 20.93
CA LEU A 848 10.92 -42.57 22.19
C LEU A 848 10.74 -43.81 23.07
N GLU A 849 10.86 -43.61 24.38
CA GLU A 849 10.39 -44.58 25.37
C GLU A 849 8.92 -44.33 25.75
N ARG A 850 8.20 -45.37 26.18
CA ARG A 850 6.80 -45.22 26.58
C ARG A 850 6.71 -44.36 27.84
N GLY A 851 5.90 -43.29 27.77
CA GLY A 851 5.76 -42.32 28.86
C GLY A 851 6.80 -41.20 28.84
N GLN A 852 7.73 -41.19 27.88
CA GLN A 852 8.63 -40.06 27.68
C GLN A 852 7.86 -38.84 27.18
N THR A 853 7.96 -37.73 27.91
CA THR A 853 7.26 -36.46 27.64
C THR A 853 8.19 -35.31 27.30
N GLN A 854 9.47 -35.61 27.02
CA GLN A 854 10.52 -34.63 26.77
C GLN A 854 11.42 -35.02 25.59
N GLY A 855 12.17 -34.04 25.08
CA GLY A 855 13.10 -34.21 23.96
C GLY A 855 12.47 -33.94 22.60
N PHE A 856 13.31 -33.84 21.56
CA PHE A 856 12.85 -33.49 20.21
C PHE A 856 12.01 -34.61 19.56
N ALA A 857 12.27 -35.86 19.94
CA ALA A 857 11.45 -37.01 19.59
C ALA A 857 9.99 -36.85 20.00
N TRP A 858 9.75 -36.34 21.22
CA TRP A 858 8.41 -36.06 21.73
C TRP A 858 7.74 -34.94 20.93
N GLN A 859 8.47 -33.86 20.65
CA GLN A 859 7.97 -32.74 19.85
C GLN A 859 7.51 -33.22 18.47
N CYS A 860 8.32 -34.02 17.77
CA CYS A 860 7.99 -34.55 16.45
C CYS A 860 6.71 -35.40 16.46
N LEU A 861 6.57 -36.31 17.42
CA LEU A 861 5.38 -37.17 17.52
C LEU A 861 4.12 -36.38 17.89
N VAL A 862 4.23 -35.40 18.79
CA VAL A 862 3.12 -34.48 19.11
C VAL A 862 2.73 -33.63 17.91
N ALA A 863 3.69 -33.12 17.16
CA ALA A 863 3.45 -32.35 15.95
C ALA A 863 2.68 -33.16 14.90
N ARG A 864 3.06 -34.44 14.68
CA ARG A 864 2.29 -35.36 13.82
C ARG A 864 0.84 -35.48 14.27
N ARG A 865 0.60 -35.66 15.58
CA ARG A 865 -0.76 -35.79 16.15
C ARG A 865 -1.58 -34.49 16.04
N MET A 866 -0.92 -33.33 16.08
CA MET A 866 -1.54 -32.01 15.91
C MET A 866 -1.98 -31.78 14.46
N VAL A 867 -1.11 -32.05 13.48
CA VAL A 867 -1.47 -31.90 12.05
C VAL A 867 -2.58 -32.88 11.65
N GLU A 868 -2.54 -34.11 12.17
CA GLU A 868 -3.60 -35.14 11.98
C GLU A 868 -4.97 -34.64 12.49
N ARG A 869 -5.00 -33.73 13.47
CA ARG A 869 -6.21 -33.12 14.04
C ARG A 869 -6.51 -31.71 13.52
N GLY A 870 -5.83 -31.29 12.45
CA GLY A 870 -6.17 -30.06 11.72
C GLY A 870 -5.48 -28.78 12.22
N VAL A 871 -4.44 -28.87 13.05
CA VAL A 871 -3.57 -27.71 13.31
C VAL A 871 -2.85 -27.34 12.01
N ARG A 872 -2.88 -26.06 11.62
CA ARG A 872 -2.36 -25.57 10.32
C ARG A 872 -0.87 -25.35 10.35
N PHE A 873 -0.33 -24.82 11.43
CA PHE A 873 1.10 -24.52 11.55
C PHE A 873 1.62 -25.03 12.89
N VAL A 874 2.58 -25.94 12.87
CA VAL A 874 3.24 -26.47 14.06
C VAL A 874 4.73 -26.20 13.96
N GLU A 875 5.25 -25.35 14.83
CA GLU A 875 6.65 -24.99 14.88
C GLU A 875 7.38 -25.78 15.98
N LEU A 876 8.53 -26.35 15.69
CA LEU A 876 9.36 -27.10 16.62
C LEU A 876 10.70 -26.40 16.73
N ILE A 877 11.03 -25.97 17.94
CA ILE A 877 12.30 -25.33 18.24
C ILE A 877 13.13 -26.31 19.05
N ASP A 878 14.27 -26.71 18.50
CA ASP A 878 15.07 -27.78 19.06
C ASP A 878 15.70 -27.43 20.42
N SER A 879 16.20 -26.21 20.54
CA SER A 879 17.02 -25.70 21.63
C SER A 879 16.78 -24.20 21.84
N GLY A 880 17.32 -23.63 22.94
CA GLY A 880 17.12 -22.22 23.28
C GLY A 880 18.18 -21.29 22.69
N SER A 881 18.30 -20.09 23.26
CA SER A 881 19.41 -19.15 23.01
C SER A 881 20.74 -19.55 23.67
N SER A 882 20.83 -20.76 24.23
CA SER A 882 22.06 -21.32 24.83
C SER A 882 22.07 -22.84 24.70
N ASN A 883 23.28 -23.43 24.70
CA ASN A 883 23.53 -24.86 24.46
C ASN A 883 22.88 -25.36 23.17
N ASN A 884 23.12 -24.62 22.10
CA ASN A 884 22.48 -24.78 20.79
C ASN A 884 23.54 -24.94 19.70
N TRP A 885 23.16 -24.79 18.44
CA TRP A 885 24.06 -24.97 17.30
C TRP A 885 25.15 -23.88 17.18
N ASP A 886 25.25 -22.95 18.12
CA ASP A 886 26.27 -21.92 18.14
C ASP A 886 27.65 -22.41 18.60
N SER A 887 28.46 -22.86 17.62
CA SER A 887 29.73 -23.56 17.85
C SER A 887 30.96 -22.78 17.37
N HIS A 888 31.22 -21.62 17.99
CA HIS A 888 32.45 -20.83 17.76
C HIS A 888 33.74 -21.52 18.24
N ALA A 889 33.65 -22.38 19.26
CA ALA A 889 34.81 -23.01 19.87
C ALA A 889 35.19 -24.36 19.23
N ASP A 890 34.20 -25.23 19.00
CA ASP A 890 34.41 -26.58 18.47
C ASP A 890 33.19 -27.08 17.67
N MET A 891 33.34 -27.25 16.37
CA MET A 891 32.27 -27.73 15.49
C MET A 891 31.81 -29.16 15.84
N LYS A 892 32.63 -29.99 16.49
CA LYS A 892 32.22 -31.35 16.89
C LYS A 892 31.06 -31.36 17.89
N ALA A 893 30.76 -30.21 18.52
CA ALA A 893 29.56 -30.03 19.33
C ALA A 893 28.25 -30.27 18.56
N HIS A 894 28.25 -30.13 17.22
CA HIS A 894 27.09 -30.49 16.37
C HIS A 894 26.74 -31.98 16.45
N GLY A 895 27.68 -32.87 16.77
CA GLY A 895 27.44 -34.33 16.79
C GLY A 895 26.34 -34.75 17.78
N PRO A 896 26.45 -34.41 19.09
CA PRO A 896 25.38 -34.64 20.05
C PRO A 896 24.04 -33.98 19.68
N MET A 897 24.06 -32.76 19.12
CA MET A 897 22.84 -32.03 18.74
C MET A 897 22.14 -32.69 17.55
N ALA A 898 22.90 -33.10 16.53
CA ALA A 898 22.38 -33.87 15.40
C ALA A 898 21.76 -35.19 15.85
N ARG A 899 22.40 -35.95 16.76
CA ARG A 899 21.81 -37.18 17.31
C ARG A 899 20.46 -36.97 18.00
N ASN A 900 20.24 -35.81 18.59
CA ASN A 900 18.97 -35.47 19.25
C ASN A 900 17.83 -35.24 18.23
N VAL A 901 18.12 -34.77 17.02
CA VAL A 901 17.09 -34.40 16.02
C VAL A 901 17.00 -35.36 14.83
N ASP A 902 18.09 -36.02 14.45
CA ASP A 902 18.22 -36.84 13.24
C ASP A 902 17.19 -37.98 13.17
N ARG A 903 17.21 -38.90 14.14
CA ARG A 903 16.26 -40.02 14.19
C ARG A 903 14.80 -39.55 14.34
N PRO A 904 14.47 -38.60 15.24
CA PRO A 904 13.11 -38.04 15.31
C PRO A 904 12.56 -37.46 14.01
N ILE A 905 13.35 -36.67 13.28
CA ILE A 905 12.91 -36.05 12.03
C ILE A 905 12.74 -37.11 10.95
N ALA A 906 13.68 -38.05 10.84
CA ALA A 906 13.55 -39.18 9.91
C ALA A 906 12.29 -40.01 10.22
N GLY A 907 12.01 -40.25 11.50
CA GLY A 907 10.82 -40.92 11.96
C GLY A 907 9.53 -40.17 11.63
N LEU A 908 9.52 -38.83 11.79
CA LEU A 908 8.41 -37.97 11.43
C LEU A 908 8.07 -38.07 9.93
N LEU A 909 9.07 -37.92 9.06
CA LEU A 909 8.88 -37.99 7.60
C LEU A 909 8.29 -39.35 7.18
N ARG A 910 8.83 -40.45 7.73
CA ARG A 910 8.34 -41.81 7.43
C ARG A 910 6.93 -42.05 7.97
N ASP A 911 6.62 -41.59 9.17
CA ASP A 911 5.28 -41.72 9.77
C ASP A 911 4.25 -40.93 8.95
N LEU A 912 4.54 -39.67 8.61
CA LEU A 912 3.68 -38.85 7.74
C LEU A 912 3.46 -39.51 6.37
N LYS A 913 4.52 -40.00 5.73
CA LYS A 913 4.44 -40.70 4.43
C LYS A 913 3.58 -41.96 4.53
N SER A 914 3.80 -42.78 5.57
CA SER A 914 3.04 -44.02 5.76
C SER A 914 1.54 -43.81 5.97
N ARG A 915 1.15 -42.61 6.42
CA ARG A 915 -0.25 -42.20 6.66
C ARG A 915 -0.88 -41.42 5.51
N GLY A 916 -0.12 -41.13 4.44
CA GLY A 916 -0.55 -40.21 3.37
C GLY A 916 -0.65 -38.74 3.82
N LEU A 917 -0.16 -38.39 5.01
CA LEU A 917 -0.18 -37.01 5.51
C LEU A 917 0.92 -36.15 4.88
N LEU A 918 1.98 -36.76 4.36
CA LEU A 918 3.06 -36.04 3.67
C LEU A 918 2.58 -35.41 2.33
N ASP A 919 1.48 -35.91 1.78
CA ASP A 919 0.91 -35.40 0.52
C ASP A 919 0.28 -34.01 0.69
N ASP A 920 -0.17 -33.65 1.90
CA ASP A 920 -0.81 -32.37 2.21
C ASP A 920 -0.20 -31.62 3.41
N THR A 921 0.91 -32.12 3.96
CA THR A 921 1.70 -31.47 5.02
C THR A 921 3.10 -31.17 4.52
N LEU A 922 3.45 -29.88 4.50
CA LEU A 922 4.81 -29.44 4.19
C LEU A 922 5.68 -29.54 5.45
N VAL A 923 6.78 -30.27 5.38
CA VAL A 923 7.81 -30.27 6.42
C VAL A 923 8.94 -29.36 5.99
N VAL A 924 9.23 -28.36 6.82
CA VAL A 924 10.24 -27.35 6.58
C VAL A 924 11.35 -27.51 7.61
N TRP A 925 12.61 -27.53 7.19
CA TRP A 925 13.75 -27.52 8.09
C TRP A 925 14.67 -26.37 7.75
N THR A 926 15.05 -25.59 8.74
CA THR A 926 15.91 -24.42 8.54
C THR A 926 16.68 -24.04 9.82
N SER A 927 17.60 -23.11 9.64
CA SER A 927 18.32 -22.38 10.68
C SER A 927 18.36 -20.89 10.32
N GLU A 928 18.91 -20.03 11.17
CA GLU A 928 18.97 -18.58 10.91
C GLU A 928 20.04 -18.16 9.88
N PHE A 929 21.14 -18.93 9.80
CA PHE A 929 22.26 -18.72 8.88
C PHE A 929 23.20 -19.93 8.91
N GLY A 930 24.28 -19.88 8.13
CA GLY A 930 25.30 -20.93 8.02
C GLY A 930 26.58 -20.59 8.78
N ARG A 931 27.67 -21.29 8.45
CA ARG A 931 28.97 -21.12 9.14
C ARG A 931 30.11 -20.80 8.18
N THR A 932 31.08 -20.02 8.64
CA THR A 932 32.22 -19.61 7.81
C THR A 932 33.07 -20.81 7.38
N PRO A 933 33.70 -20.78 6.18
CA PRO A 933 34.63 -21.82 5.77
C PRO A 933 35.93 -21.84 6.58
N THR A 934 36.25 -20.74 7.26
CA THR A 934 37.46 -20.58 8.07
C THR A 934 37.21 -20.81 9.55
N THR A 935 38.27 -21.12 10.28
CA THR A 935 38.21 -21.26 11.74
C THR A 935 37.83 -19.94 12.42
N ASP A 936 37.11 -20.02 13.54
CA ASP A 936 36.83 -18.90 14.45
C ASP A 936 37.47 -19.08 15.86
N GLY A 937 38.12 -20.22 16.04
CA GLY A 937 38.83 -20.68 17.22
C GLY A 937 39.73 -21.87 16.85
N PRO A 938 40.01 -22.83 17.76
CA PRO A 938 40.79 -24.02 17.44
C PRO A 938 40.11 -24.91 16.39
N THR A 939 38.81 -25.20 16.57
CA THR A 939 38.03 -26.08 15.69
C THR A 939 36.59 -25.62 15.46
N GLY A 940 36.24 -24.38 15.82
CA GLY A 940 34.90 -23.79 15.57
C GLY A 940 34.84 -22.87 14.36
N ARG A 941 33.63 -22.42 13.99
CA ARG A 941 33.36 -21.53 12.83
C ARG A 941 32.50 -20.32 13.25
N SER A 942 32.65 -19.21 12.53
CA SER A 942 31.87 -17.98 12.75
C SER A 942 30.58 -17.98 11.95
N HIS A 943 29.78 -16.92 12.09
CA HIS A 943 28.46 -16.77 11.43
C HIS A 943 28.58 -16.46 9.94
N GLN A 944 27.67 -17.02 9.13
CA GLN A 944 27.64 -16.81 7.68
C GLN A 944 26.22 -16.71 7.13
N SER A 945 25.68 -15.50 6.99
CA SER A 945 24.35 -15.23 6.41
C SER A 945 24.31 -15.31 4.89
N SER A 946 25.45 -15.16 4.22
CA SER A 946 25.51 -15.12 2.75
C SER A 946 25.40 -16.49 2.07
N ALA A 947 25.36 -17.57 2.85
CA ALA A 947 25.19 -18.93 2.36
C ALA A 947 24.83 -19.87 3.52
N TYR A 948 23.73 -20.60 3.41
CA TYR A 948 23.37 -21.71 4.28
C TYR A 948 22.43 -22.69 3.57
N SER A 949 22.09 -23.79 4.24
CA SER A 949 21.21 -24.81 3.68
C SER A 949 19.93 -24.95 4.49
N SER A 950 18.83 -25.17 3.76
CA SER A 950 17.50 -25.50 4.30
C SER A 950 16.88 -26.56 3.40
N TRP A 951 15.86 -27.28 3.86
CA TRP A 951 15.15 -28.22 3.01
C TRP A 951 13.65 -28.24 3.26
N LEU A 952 12.91 -28.66 2.23
CA LEU A 952 11.47 -28.84 2.21
C LEU A 952 11.14 -30.29 1.85
N ALA A 953 10.06 -30.85 2.39
CA ALA A 953 9.58 -32.18 2.04
C ALA A 953 8.04 -32.25 2.05
N GLY A 954 7.47 -32.96 1.08
CA GLY A 954 6.03 -33.17 0.95
C GLY A 954 5.27 -32.01 0.31
N ALA A 955 3.94 -32.17 0.26
CA ALA A 955 2.97 -31.14 -0.12
C ALA A 955 3.30 -30.34 -1.40
N GLY A 956 3.67 -31.04 -2.48
CA GLY A 956 3.86 -30.42 -3.81
C GLY A 956 5.26 -29.89 -4.11
N VAL A 957 6.26 -30.23 -3.30
CA VAL A 957 7.68 -29.95 -3.55
C VAL A 957 8.38 -31.14 -4.23
N LYS A 958 9.35 -30.88 -5.12
CA LYS A 958 10.15 -31.92 -5.81
C LYS A 958 11.14 -32.61 -4.87
N GLY A 959 10.81 -33.82 -4.42
CA GLY A 959 11.75 -34.67 -3.67
C GLY A 959 12.99 -35.05 -4.49
N GLY A 960 14.14 -35.18 -3.80
CA GLY A 960 15.42 -35.57 -4.39
C GLY A 960 16.12 -34.45 -5.18
N LEU A 961 15.59 -33.23 -5.16
CA LEU A 961 16.17 -32.08 -5.83
C LEU A 961 17.18 -31.37 -4.93
N VAL A 962 18.29 -30.91 -5.52
CA VAL A 962 19.21 -29.93 -4.92
C VAL A 962 19.09 -28.63 -5.70
N HIS A 963 18.68 -27.55 -5.05
CA HIS A 963 18.51 -26.23 -5.64
C HIS A 963 19.63 -25.26 -5.22
N GLY A 964 20.15 -24.57 -6.23
CA GLY A 964 21.19 -23.56 -6.13
C GLY A 964 22.56 -24.04 -5.66
N LYS A 965 23.55 -23.15 -5.75
CA LYS A 965 24.95 -23.45 -5.42
C LYS A 965 25.63 -22.31 -4.68
N THR A 966 26.51 -22.68 -3.77
CA THR A 966 27.47 -21.80 -3.11
C THR A 966 28.85 -21.96 -3.76
N ASP A 967 29.75 -21.01 -3.54
CA ASP A 967 31.11 -21.05 -4.06
C ASP A 967 31.90 -22.30 -3.61
N ASP A 968 33.12 -22.47 -4.14
CA ASP A 968 33.94 -23.66 -3.87
C ASP A 968 34.27 -23.88 -2.38
N TYR A 969 34.09 -22.86 -1.53
CA TYR A 969 34.30 -22.92 -0.10
C TYR A 969 33.00 -22.87 0.71
N GLY A 970 31.85 -22.66 0.06
CA GLY A 970 30.54 -22.47 0.70
C GLY A 970 30.40 -21.15 1.45
N ALA A 971 31.15 -20.11 1.06
CA ALA A 971 31.10 -18.79 1.70
C ALA A 971 29.94 -17.92 1.20
N LYS A 972 29.58 -18.02 -0.08
CA LYS A 972 28.54 -17.18 -0.70
C LYS A 972 27.78 -17.97 -1.74
N VAL A 973 26.53 -17.60 -1.95
CA VAL A 973 25.73 -18.06 -3.08
C VAL A 973 26.32 -17.58 -4.41
N VAL A 974 26.33 -18.44 -5.41
CA VAL A 974 26.80 -18.14 -6.78
C VAL A 974 25.79 -18.50 -7.87
N GLU A 975 24.80 -19.34 -7.57
CA GLU A 975 23.76 -19.78 -8.52
C GLU A 975 22.44 -19.99 -7.77
N ASP A 976 21.33 -19.55 -8.41
CA ASP A 976 19.94 -19.66 -7.96
C ASP A 976 19.75 -19.33 -6.47
N GLY A 977 20.07 -18.09 -6.09
CA GLY A 977 19.91 -17.62 -4.73
C GLY A 977 18.45 -17.62 -4.27
N VAL A 978 18.26 -18.04 -3.02
CA VAL A 978 16.97 -18.01 -2.33
C VAL A 978 17.11 -17.12 -1.09
N HIS A 979 16.52 -15.93 -1.17
CA HIS A 979 16.43 -15.07 0.00
C HIS A 979 15.38 -15.61 0.99
N VAL A 980 15.43 -15.19 2.25
CA VAL A 980 14.40 -15.51 3.25
C VAL A 980 12.99 -15.12 2.76
N HIS A 981 12.85 -13.99 2.07
CA HIS A 981 11.58 -13.58 1.47
C HIS A 981 11.10 -14.52 0.35
N ASP A 982 12.01 -15.06 -0.47
CA ASP A 982 11.67 -16.02 -1.52
C ASP A 982 11.23 -17.36 -0.91
N PHE A 983 11.89 -17.76 0.17
CA PHE A 983 11.53 -18.95 0.93
C PHE A 983 10.12 -18.84 1.54
N HIS A 984 9.80 -17.70 2.15
CA HIS A 984 8.45 -17.40 2.65
C HIS A 984 7.41 -17.35 1.52
N ALA A 985 7.71 -16.65 0.42
CA ALA A 985 6.82 -16.56 -0.74
C ALA A 985 6.48 -17.94 -1.31
N THR A 986 7.49 -18.82 -1.42
CA THR A 986 7.33 -20.17 -1.96
C THR A 986 6.49 -21.05 -1.05
N ILE A 987 6.69 -20.99 0.26
CA ILE A 987 5.87 -21.75 1.22
C ILE A 987 4.43 -21.23 1.25
N LEU A 988 4.21 -19.92 1.18
CA LEU A 988 2.87 -19.32 1.07
C LEU A 988 2.16 -19.76 -0.22
N HIS A 989 2.90 -19.81 -1.34
CA HIS A 989 2.38 -20.30 -2.61
C HIS A 989 1.93 -21.77 -2.52
N LEU A 990 2.74 -22.64 -1.89
CA LEU A 990 2.37 -24.05 -1.65
C LEU A 990 1.09 -24.17 -0.81
N LEU A 991 0.82 -23.22 0.09
CA LEU A 991 -0.41 -23.13 0.89
C LEU A 991 -1.60 -22.52 0.12
N GLY A 992 -1.45 -22.20 -1.16
CA GLY A 992 -2.48 -21.63 -2.03
C GLY A 992 -2.60 -20.10 -1.95
N PHE A 993 -1.64 -19.41 -1.32
CA PHE A 993 -1.66 -17.95 -1.26
C PHE A 993 -0.87 -17.30 -2.38
N ASP A 994 -1.42 -16.21 -2.92
CA ASP A 994 -0.63 -15.15 -3.52
C ASP A 994 -0.04 -14.30 -2.38
N HIS A 995 1.28 -14.45 -2.14
CA HIS A 995 1.98 -13.75 -1.06
C HIS A 995 1.89 -12.22 -1.20
N GLU A 996 1.67 -11.71 -2.42
CA GLU A 996 1.54 -10.28 -2.66
C GLU A 996 0.19 -9.72 -2.21
N ARG A 997 -0.82 -10.59 -2.13
CA ARG A 997 -2.20 -10.25 -1.79
C ARG A 997 -2.60 -10.60 -0.37
N LEU A 998 -1.85 -11.49 0.30
CA LEU A 998 -2.03 -11.76 1.72
C LEU A 998 -1.49 -10.58 2.55
N THR A 999 -2.29 -9.52 2.64
CA THR A 999 -1.94 -8.27 3.30
C THR A 999 -2.84 -7.95 4.49
N TYR A 1000 -2.32 -7.21 5.47
CA TYR A 1000 -3.10 -6.62 6.56
C TYR A 1000 -2.84 -5.12 6.67
N ARG A 1001 -3.91 -4.31 6.68
CA ARG A 1001 -3.82 -2.86 6.81
C ARG A 1001 -3.56 -2.47 8.26
N HIS A 1002 -2.39 -1.92 8.54
CA HIS A 1002 -2.00 -1.41 9.85
C HIS A 1002 -1.29 -0.06 9.73
N ALA A 1003 -1.57 0.88 10.64
CA ALA A 1003 -0.94 2.21 10.67
C ALA A 1003 -0.89 2.94 9.30
N GLY A 1004 -1.93 2.80 8.47
CA GLY A 1004 -2.00 3.44 7.15
C GLY A 1004 -1.17 2.77 6.05
N ARG A 1005 -0.67 1.54 6.24
CA ARG A 1005 0.04 0.75 5.22
C ARG A 1005 -0.47 -0.70 5.19
N ASP A 1006 -0.50 -1.30 4.00
CA ASP A 1006 -0.74 -2.73 3.83
C ASP A 1006 0.59 -3.49 4.03
N PHE A 1007 0.65 -4.34 5.05
CA PHE A 1007 1.81 -5.17 5.38
C PHE A 1007 1.60 -6.60 4.86
N ARG A 1008 2.68 -7.25 4.44
CA ARG A 1008 2.76 -8.69 4.10
C ARG A 1008 4.04 -9.31 4.66
N LEU A 1009 4.09 -10.63 4.81
CA LEU A 1009 5.23 -11.36 5.38
C LEU A 1009 6.54 -11.09 4.63
N THR A 1010 6.48 -10.98 3.29
CA THR A 1010 7.67 -10.77 2.43
C THR A 1010 8.01 -9.29 2.20
N ASP A 1011 7.45 -8.39 3.01
CA ASP A 1011 7.56 -6.93 2.88
C ASP A 1011 7.19 -6.40 1.47
N VAL A 1012 8.15 -5.88 0.68
CA VAL A 1012 7.95 -5.46 -0.71
C VAL A 1012 8.74 -6.33 -1.69
N GLU A 1013 9.21 -7.47 -1.22
CA GLU A 1013 10.09 -8.39 -1.92
C GLU A 1013 9.47 -9.81 -1.98
N GLY A 1014 10.30 -10.78 -2.36
CA GLY A 1014 9.97 -12.19 -2.48
C GLY A 1014 9.54 -12.57 -3.90
N ARG A 1015 10.16 -13.62 -4.45
CA ARG A 1015 9.66 -14.36 -5.61
C ARG A 1015 9.34 -15.79 -5.21
N VAL A 1016 8.37 -16.39 -5.88
CA VAL A 1016 8.14 -17.84 -5.79
C VAL A 1016 9.29 -18.55 -6.52
N VAL A 1017 9.92 -19.51 -5.87
CA VAL A 1017 10.96 -20.37 -6.46
C VAL A 1017 10.25 -21.50 -7.21
N GLU A 1018 9.84 -21.24 -8.44
CA GLU A 1018 9.06 -22.20 -9.25
C GLU A 1018 9.83 -23.49 -9.54
N GLU A 1019 11.16 -23.43 -9.54
CA GLU A 1019 12.03 -24.55 -9.89
C GLU A 1019 11.86 -25.75 -8.94
N ILE A 1020 11.45 -25.51 -7.69
CA ILE A 1020 11.30 -26.55 -6.66
C ILE A 1020 9.87 -27.10 -6.54
N LEU A 1021 8.90 -26.57 -7.31
CA LEU A 1021 7.49 -26.95 -7.27
C LEU A 1021 7.16 -28.10 -8.23
N ALA A 1022 6.49 -29.15 -7.75
CA ALA A 1022 6.27 -30.42 -8.46
C ALA A 1022 5.33 -30.39 -9.68
#